data_AF-A0A1J8PP22-F1
#
_entry.id   AF-A0A1J8PP22-F1
#
_cell.length_a   1.000
_cell.length_b   1.000
_cell.length_c   1.000
_cell.angle_alpha   90.00
_cell.angle_beta   90.00
_cell.angle_gamma   90.00
#
_symmetry.space_group_name_H-M   'P 1'
#
loop_
_entity.id
_entity.type
_entity.pdbx_description
1 polymer ?
#
loop_
_entity_poly.entity_id
_entity_poly.type
_entity_poly.pdbx_seq_one_letter_code
_entity_poly.pdbx_strand_id
1 'polypeptide(L)'
;MASVSKSPTVEHPPPAPLVPLLSQKFNITDINEDVVKWNKEWEAAIASSSAADMIKEVYHTFDDSLVTSDDLVDFHSSLRELQEVVAQRLGMMHDNGRFTIVWILLNTSERERHIYAEITVSNFLSQSGTGFIDFLNCTREVLESSEMPVFLPDPWWEQASDDLDLSNPSWKEASNESSTNPRSASTKAVFEVATIKRNRFIGNFILFSVSSFANSIVHHDEGMKNVLDIVKHSDYDFSAALAVTKMTCRDKPLIRCNNCTKTPEEIELGVRFMVCSTCKSKLAFEVHYCSRTCQEKDWSVHKRACGKKAVSKGLTGTKGDSLWAFNDHISDMVRTYPTSQGGTIAPRDIGLGASTGKRSPAAQRQAEMLEADKDVDYFLFTASGDPVRFVIADPTVKMCFRISRSFVMRPDIGVEALAEFILKFMSGHPELSRDIILKQLHTEYGDNVLEEWERTHPPGMETMIETHAKNVSKVYGSLARMSADVLTRGTLEWLVCCKVWLTEVIRSEEEHVANNEQSTPAIPQLSARKENTAPVIGMASVSPVVEKPPVDPLSPLLSKKFNITDIKEDPLKWNKDWEAVIASSSAADMLKGICRTLDDSFFTSDDLAVLHSALRKFQEEIAQDLLFVSEHKLDAVWLLLNASEKRRHILEGLKKACEASPPLWGDDCRAFCPEITISNFLSQRGKGFLDFLSRTLEVFESSKTPAFLPNTWWEQASDLPNPWWNEASNELPPTEQKPRSTRIVFEVATIARNQFIGHFVLCSVGSIGHDVVNRSEGMKDVMDIVDNSNGYFTRSLASFKTKLRDKPLIRCENCTKIQEEIEQAVRFMVCGTCKSKLAFEVHYCSRTCQKKDWPVHKRACGKNKVSKGLSGTKEDRLWALPIDPFMDIMRTFPRSQDGTIAPRDIGVGPSTGKRSPAAERQAYLLEANKDVDYFLFTASGEPCCLVINDSAVKMAFRIMRASAMMPDIGAEVVAEYILKLASGYPGLSRDIILKQLCAEYGDDIPQKLAKLERDKPGGIGSDTLIESFAKNFSRSEYQSLRMLSDIPLNGTGMVLVCRI
;
A
#
# COMPACT_ATOMS: atom_id res chain seq x y z
N MET A 1 60.96 39.99 10.46
CA MET A 1 60.89 39.93 8.98
C MET A 1 59.67 39.08 8.64
N ALA A 2 58.70 39.64 7.93
CA ALA A 2 57.48 38.92 7.53
C ALA A 2 56.93 39.56 6.25
N SER A 3 56.75 38.75 5.21
CA SER A 3 56.20 39.17 3.93
C SER A 3 55.65 37.94 3.19
N VAL A 4 54.36 37.68 3.34
CA VAL A 4 53.60 36.79 2.46
C VAL A 4 52.41 37.60 1.96
N SER A 5 52.31 37.75 0.64
CA SER A 5 51.25 38.53 -0.01
C SER A 5 49.91 37.80 0.09
N LYS A 6 48.88 38.49 0.59
CA LYS A 6 47.49 38.10 0.34
C LYS A 6 47.01 38.75 -0.95
N SER A 7 46.58 37.95 -1.93
CA SER A 7 45.63 38.39 -2.94
C SER A 7 44.23 38.51 -2.31
N PRO A 8 43.39 39.47 -2.73
CA PRO A 8 42.00 39.54 -2.30
C PRO A 8 41.14 38.64 -3.20
N THR A 9 40.58 37.56 -2.64
CA THR A 9 39.38 36.94 -3.22
C THR A 9 38.20 37.87 -2.99
N VAL A 10 37.52 38.27 -4.08
CA VAL A 10 36.23 38.95 -4.01
C VAL A 10 35.16 37.88 -4.05
N GLU A 11 34.56 37.58 -2.91
CA GLU A 11 33.36 36.74 -2.85
C GLU A 11 32.17 37.57 -3.34
N HIS A 12 31.57 37.15 -4.46
CA HIS A 12 30.29 37.72 -4.90
C HIS A 12 29.17 37.10 -4.05
N PRO A 13 28.18 37.89 -3.58
CA PRO A 13 27.02 37.35 -2.87
C PRO A 13 26.20 36.47 -3.82
N PRO A 14 25.56 35.39 -3.32
CA PRO A 14 24.69 34.56 -4.14
C PRO A 14 23.49 35.37 -4.67
N PRO A 15 23.01 35.10 -5.89
CA PRO A 15 21.87 35.82 -6.46
C PRO A 15 20.60 35.60 -5.62
N ALA A 16 19.78 36.64 -5.51
CA ALA A 16 18.49 36.56 -4.82
C ALA A 16 17.53 35.63 -5.61
N PRO A 17 16.65 34.87 -4.94
CA PRO A 17 15.68 34.02 -5.62
C PRO A 17 14.70 34.84 -6.47
N LEU A 18 14.31 34.29 -7.62
CA LEU A 18 13.45 34.93 -8.63
C LEU A 18 12.04 35.29 -8.12
N VAL A 19 11.46 34.47 -7.23
CA VAL A 19 10.06 34.60 -6.81
C VAL A 19 9.77 35.95 -6.13
N PRO A 20 10.54 36.42 -5.12
CA PRO A 20 10.40 37.77 -4.57
C PRO A 20 10.36 38.92 -5.59
N LEU A 21 11.13 38.86 -6.68
CA LEU A 21 11.20 39.94 -7.67
C LEU A 21 9.92 40.05 -8.50
N LEU A 22 9.37 38.91 -8.95
CA LEU A 22 8.10 38.89 -9.67
C LEU A 22 6.92 39.24 -8.74
N SER A 23 6.89 38.68 -7.52
CA SER A 23 5.86 39.03 -6.53
C SER A 23 5.89 40.52 -6.21
N GLN A 24 7.08 41.12 -6.03
CA GLN A 24 7.23 42.56 -5.81
C GLN A 24 6.73 43.38 -7.01
N LYS A 25 7.01 42.96 -8.26
CA LYS A 25 6.53 43.67 -9.45
C LYS A 25 5.01 43.66 -9.58
N PHE A 26 4.39 42.49 -9.36
CA PHE A 26 2.95 42.31 -9.53
C PHE A 26 2.12 42.61 -8.27
N ASN A 27 2.76 43.08 -7.18
CA ASN A 27 2.17 43.34 -5.86
C ASN A 27 1.45 42.11 -5.26
N ILE A 28 2.04 40.93 -5.46
CA ILE A 28 1.53 39.65 -4.95
C ILE A 28 1.94 39.51 -3.49
N THR A 29 1.00 39.05 -2.67
CA THR A 29 1.18 38.70 -1.24
C THR A 29 2.32 37.69 -1.05
N ASP A 30 2.82 37.49 0.18
CA ASP A 30 3.65 36.31 0.46
C ASP A 30 2.76 35.05 0.50
N ILE A 31 3.24 33.93 -0.04
CA ILE A 31 2.51 32.65 -0.04
C ILE A 31 2.21 32.15 1.39
N ASN A 32 3.07 32.53 2.35
CA ASN A 32 2.95 32.18 3.77
C ASN A 32 1.93 33.06 4.53
N GLU A 33 1.46 34.17 3.95
CA GLU A 33 0.47 35.06 4.57
C GLU A 33 -0.98 34.67 4.22
N ASP A 34 -1.29 34.50 2.92
CA ASP A 34 -2.60 34.04 2.45
C ASP A 34 -2.48 33.42 1.04
N VAL A 35 -2.39 32.09 0.99
CA VAL A 35 -2.30 31.31 -0.27
C VAL A 35 -3.50 31.52 -1.21
N VAL A 36 -4.70 31.81 -0.67
CA VAL A 36 -5.90 32.02 -1.49
C VAL A 36 -5.91 33.41 -2.13
N LYS A 37 -5.30 34.40 -1.48
CA LYS A 37 -5.04 35.73 -2.03
C LYS A 37 -3.87 35.70 -3.01
N TRP A 38 -2.77 35.03 -2.66
CA TRP A 38 -1.60 34.77 -3.51
C TRP A 38 -1.99 34.18 -4.88
N ASN A 39 -2.80 33.11 -4.87
CA ASN A 39 -3.30 32.49 -6.11
C ASN A 39 -4.07 33.48 -6.99
N LYS A 40 -4.98 34.28 -6.40
CA LYS A 40 -5.83 35.22 -7.16
C LYS A 40 -5.05 36.40 -7.71
N GLU A 41 -3.98 36.78 -7.04
CA GLU A 41 -3.06 37.83 -7.51
C GLU A 41 -2.18 37.30 -8.65
N TRP A 42 -1.77 36.02 -8.64
CA TRP A 42 -1.19 35.36 -9.80
C TRP A 42 -2.19 35.16 -10.95
N GLU A 43 -3.43 34.71 -10.69
CA GLU A 43 -4.50 34.63 -11.71
C GLU A 43 -4.69 36.00 -12.40
N ALA A 44 -4.72 37.09 -11.62
CA ALA A 44 -4.83 38.44 -12.16
C ALA A 44 -3.56 38.90 -12.91
N ALA A 45 -2.36 38.59 -12.42
CA ALA A 45 -1.09 38.94 -13.08
C ALA A 45 -0.93 38.22 -14.43
N ILE A 46 -1.23 36.91 -14.48
CA ILE A 46 -1.18 36.09 -15.68
C ILE A 46 -2.27 36.53 -16.68
N ALA A 47 -3.49 36.83 -16.21
CA ALA A 47 -4.56 37.33 -17.07
C ALA A 47 -4.36 38.78 -17.58
N SER A 48 -3.41 39.53 -17.02
CA SER A 48 -3.10 40.91 -17.43
C SER A 48 -1.75 41.08 -18.15
N SER A 49 -0.98 40.00 -18.31
CA SER A 49 0.35 40.00 -18.92
C SER A 49 0.44 38.99 -20.07
N SER A 50 1.18 39.32 -21.13
CA SER A 50 1.59 38.27 -22.07
C SER A 50 2.64 37.37 -21.44
N ALA A 51 2.68 36.10 -21.82
CA ALA A 51 3.74 35.18 -21.42
C ALA A 51 5.12 35.72 -21.82
N ALA A 52 5.24 36.30 -23.02
CA ALA A 52 6.47 36.92 -23.50
C ALA A 52 6.92 38.09 -22.61
N ASP A 53 6.00 38.90 -22.06
CA ASP A 53 6.38 39.99 -21.14
C ASP A 53 6.80 39.47 -19.77
N MET A 54 6.16 38.42 -19.26
CA MET A 54 6.61 37.75 -18.03
C MET A 54 8.02 37.13 -18.21
N ILE A 55 8.29 36.54 -19.39
CA ILE A 55 9.61 35.97 -19.72
C ILE A 55 10.66 37.06 -19.95
N LYS A 56 10.33 38.21 -20.56
CA LYS A 56 11.22 39.38 -20.68
C LYS A 56 11.63 39.92 -19.30
N GLU A 57 10.71 39.95 -18.34
CA GLU A 57 11.02 40.38 -16.97
C GLU A 57 11.92 39.38 -16.24
N VAL A 58 11.67 38.07 -16.40
CA VAL A 58 12.58 37.02 -15.92
C VAL A 58 13.97 37.20 -16.56
N TYR A 59 14.05 37.40 -17.88
CA TYR A 59 15.30 37.68 -18.59
C TYR A 59 16.02 38.92 -18.05
N HIS A 60 15.30 40.02 -17.78
CA HIS A 60 15.88 41.22 -17.17
C HIS A 60 16.35 41.04 -15.70
N THR A 61 16.03 39.93 -15.05
CA THR A 61 16.56 39.55 -13.72
C THR A 61 17.69 38.51 -13.76
N PHE A 62 17.95 37.89 -14.91
CA PHE A 62 19.14 37.06 -15.12
C PHE A 62 20.31 37.94 -15.59
N ASP A 63 21.47 37.79 -14.95
CA ASP A 63 22.74 38.27 -15.53
C ASP A 63 23.17 37.29 -16.64
N ASP A 64 23.69 37.81 -17.77
CA ASP A 64 24.10 37.02 -18.94
C ASP A 64 25.27 36.04 -18.62
N SER A 65 25.81 36.06 -17.38
CA SER A 65 26.89 35.19 -16.88
C SER A 65 26.43 33.89 -16.20
N LEU A 66 25.14 33.72 -15.90
CA LEU A 66 24.65 32.77 -14.88
C LEU A 66 24.13 31.40 -15.39
N VAL A 67 24.18 31.11 -16.68
CA VAL A 67 23.76 29.80 -17.23
C VAL A 67 24.76 29.33 -18.29
N THR A 68 25.44 28.23 -18.03
CA THR A 68 26.35 27.58 -18.99
C THR A 68 25.62 26.54 -19.85
N SER A 69 26.32 25.99 -20.85
CA SER A 69 25.87 24.80 -21.59
C SER A 69 25.65 23.59 -20.66
N ASP A 70 26.43 23.51 -19.59
CA ASP A 70 26.56 22.31 -18.78
C ASP A 70 25.43 22.30 -17.72
N ASP A 71 25.07 23.48 -17.19
CA ASP A 71 23.84 23.69 -16.39
C ASP A 71 22.58 23.25 -17.15
N LEU A 72 22.52 23.52 -18.46
CA LEU A 72 21.39 23.09 -19.30
C LEU A 72 21.33 21.56 -19.45
N VAL A 73 22.48 20.87 -19.58
CA VAL A 73 22.53 19.41 -19.63
C VAL A 73 22.04 18.79 -18.31
N ASP A 74 22.47 19.33 -17.16
CA ASP A 74 22.01 18.88 -15.84
C ASP A 74 20.52 19.17 -15.62
N PHE A 75 20.02 20.32 -16.07
CA PHE A 75 18.59 20.64 -16.00
C PHE A 75 17.74 19.73 -16.91
N HIS A 76 18.20 19.38 -18.11
CA HIS A 76 17.52 18.42 -19.01
C HIS A 76 17.54 17.00 -18.43
N SER A 77 18.67 16.55 -17.88
CA SER A 77 18.81 15.25 -17.24
C SER A 77 17.87 15.11 -16.04
N SER A 78 17.89 16.08 -15.12
CA SER A 78 17.02 16.10 -13.94
C SER A 78 15.54 16.32 -14.28
N LEU A 79 15.22 16.90 -15.45
CA LEU A 79 13.85 16.92 -15.97
C LEU A 79 13.42 15.54 -16.50
N ARG A 80 14.29 14.83 -17.22
CA ARG A 80 14.01 13.48 -17.73
C ARG A 80 13.72 12.50 -16.57
N GLU A 81 14.57 12.48 -15.52
CA GLU A 81 14.33 11.66 -14.31
C GLU A 81 12.89 11.86 -13.77
N LEU A 82 12.49 13.12 -13.60
CA LEU A 82 11.17 13.47 -13.08
C LEU A 82 10.04 13.07 -14.05
N GLN A 83 10.25 13.23 -15.35
CA GLN A 83 9.26 12.89 -16.37
C GLN A 83 9.04 11.37 -16.49
N GLU A 84 10.09 10.56 -16.34
CA GLU A 84 9.99 9.10 -16.27
C GLU A 84 9.19 8.65 -15.03
N VAL A 85 9.46 9.24 -13.86
CA VAL A 85 8.71 8.95 -12.62
C VAL A 85 7.23 9.40 -12.74
N VAL A 86 6.97 10.57 -13.35
CA VAL A 86 5.60 11.03 -13.63
C VAL A 86 4.88 10.05 -14.56
N ALA A 87 5.49 9.67 -15.69
CA ALA A 87 4.90 8.72 -16.64
C ALA A 87 4.58 7.37 -15.98
N GLN A 88 5.51 6.82 -15.19
CA GLN A 88 5.31 5.58 -14.44
C GLN A 88 4.09 5.68 -13.50
N ARG A 89 3.97 6.77 -12.73
CA ARG A 89 2.85 6.96 -11.80
C ARG A 89 1.52 7.20 -12.54
N LEU A 90 1.52 7.92 -13.66
CA LEU A 90 0.35 8.12 -14.51
C LEU A 90 -0.17 6.79 -15.09
N GLY A 91 0.72 5.93 -15.62
CA GLY A 91 0.38 4.60 -16.12
C GLY A 91 -0.27 3.72 -15.05
N MET A 92 0.36 3.63 -13.86
CA MET A 92 -0.19 2.86 -12.72
C MET A 92 -1.60 3.27 -12.32
N MET A 93 -1.98 4.54 -12.47
CA MET A 93 -3.34 5.01 -12.16
C MET A 93 -4.34 4.69 -13.28
N HIS A 94 -3.95 4.94 -14.53
CA HIS A 94 -4.80 4.73 -15.70
C HIS A 94 -5.21 3.26 -15.84
N ASP A 95 -4.24 2.34 -15.75
CA ASP A 95 -4.46 0.91 -15.97
C ASP A 95 -5.35 0.27 -14.90
N ASN A 96 -5.48 0.90 -13.73
CA ASN A 96 -6.40 0.49 -12.69
C ASN A 96 -7.85 0.97 -12.92
N GLY A 97 -8.08 2.03 -13.70
CA GLY A 97 -9.40 2.65 -14.00
C GLY A 97 -10.15 3.28 -12.81
N ARG A 98 -9.92 2.74 -11.59
CA ARG A 98 -10.55 3.13 -10.32
C ARG A 98 -10.12 4.51 -9.84
N PHE A 99 -8.94 5.00 -10.22
CA PHE A 99 -8.48 6.36 -9.88
C PHE A 99 -9.48 7.41 -10.36
N THR A 100 -9.79 7.38 -11.67
CA THR A 100 -10.76 8.28 -12.31
C THR A 100 -12.15 8.20 -11.67
N ILE A 101 -12.61 6.99 -11.35
CA ILE A 101 -13.89 6.77 -10.68
C ILE A 101 -13.90 7.40 -9.28
N VAL A 102 -12.91 7.12 -8.43
CA VAL A 102 -12.83 7.69 -7.07
C VAL A 102 -12.70 9.20 -7.13
N TRP A 103 -11.90 9.73 -8.06
CA TRP A 103 -11.70 11.18 -8.25
C TRP A 103 -13.00 11.90 -8.62
N ILE A 104 -13.74 11.38 -9.61
CA ILE A 104 -15.04 11.93 -10.01
C ILE A 104 -16.05 11.83 -8.87
N LEU A 105 -16.05 10.74 -8.09
CA LEU A 105 -16.97 10.56 -6.97
C LEU A 105 -16.68 11.50 -5.78
N LEU A 106 -15.45 12.02 -5.60
CA LEU A 106 -15.15 13.02 -4.57
C LEU A 106 -16.01 14.29 -4.67
N ASN A 107 -16.40 14.84 -3.52
CA ASN A 107 -16.97 16.18 -3.45
C ASN A 107 -15.89 17.25 -3.72
N THR A 108 -16.30 18.48 -4.06
CA THR A 108 -15.38 19.55 -4.48
C THR A 108 -14.32 19.85 -3.41
N SER A 109 -14.70 19.94 -2.13
CA SER A 109 -13.77 20.21 -1.02
C SER A 109 -12.77 19.10 -0.69
N GLU A 110 -12.98 17.87 -1.19
CA GLU A 110 -11.95 16.82 -1.16
C GLU A 110 -11.03 16.92 -2.39
N ARG A 111 -11.59 17.23 -3.57
CA ARG A 111 -10.79 17.53 -4.78
C ARG A 111 -9.85 18.73 -4.53
N GLU A 112 -10.34 19.77 -3.85
CA GLU A 112 -9.59 20.95 -3.36
C GLU A 112 -8.51 20.64 -2.32
N ARG A 113 -8.53 19.45 -1.68
CA ARG A 113 -7.46 19.01 -0.75
C ARG A 113 -6.34 18.27 -1.46
N HIS A 114 -6.66 17.60 -2.58
CA HIS A 114 -5.70 16.79 -3.33
C HIS A 114 -5.06 17.54 -4.50
N ILE A 115 -5.77 18.46 -5.15
CA ILE A 115 -5.11 19.51 -5.92
C ILE A 115 -4.42 20.42 -4.90
N TYR A 116 -3.08 20.46 -4.94
CA TYR A 116 -2.30 21.29 -4.03
C TYR A 116 -2.77 22.76 -4.12
N ALA A 117 -2.97 23.41 -2.96
CA ALA A 117 -3.73 24.66 -2.85
C ALA A 117 -3.04 25.92 -3.43
N GLU A 118 -2.04 25.75 -4.29
CA GLU A 118 -1.12 26.76 -4.83
C GLU A 118 -1.19 26.87 -6.38
N ILE A 119 -2.15 26.17 -7.01
CA ILE A 119 -2.30 26.12 -8.47
C ILE A 119 -3.77 26.38 -8.85
N THR A 120 -3.98 27.04 -9.99
CA THR A 120 -5.24 27.51 -10.58
C THR A 120 -6.39 26.51 -10.51
N VAL A 121 -7.08 26.49 -9.37
CA VAL A 121 -8.12 25.51 -9.01
C VAL A 121 -9.31 25.54 -9.98
N SER A 122 -9.62 26.72 -10.52
CA SER A 122 -10.81 27.03 -11.32
C SER A 122 -10.98 26.18 -12.59
N ASN A 123 -9.89 25.89 -13.31
CA ASN A 123 -9.94 25.08 -14.53
C ASN A 123 -9.99 23.57 -14.24
N PHE A 124 -9.17 23.10 -13.29
CA PHE A 124 -9.14 21.68 -12.93
C PHE A 124 -10.43 21.22 -12.23
N LEU A 125 -11.05 22.10 -11.42
CA LEU A 125 -12.35 21.87 -10.78
C LEU A 125 -13.55 22.40 -11.61
N SER A 126 -13.49 22.12 -12.91
CA SER A 126 -14.69 21.93 -13.75
C SER A 126 -15.81 21.16 -13.01
N GLN A 127 -17.08 21.40 -13.39
CA GLN A 127 -18.26 20.94 -12.63
C GLN A 127 -18.37 19.41 -12.47
N SER A 128 -17.64 18.63 -13.26
CA SER A 128 -17.51 17.17 -13.22
C SER A 128 -16.22 16.67 -12.54
N GLY A 129 -15.24 17.54 -12.33
CA GLY A 129 -13.87 17.19 -11.92
C GLY A 129 -13.01 16.58 -13.03
N THR A 130 -13.50 16.55 -14.28
CA THR A 130 -12.77 15.89 -15.39
C THR A 130 -11.55 16.68 -15.83
N GLY A 131 -11.56 18.02 -15.77
CA GLY A 131 -10.43 18.84 -16.21
C GLY A 131 -9.06 18.45 -15.61
N PHE A 132 -9.03 17.91 -14.38
CA PHE A 132 -7.82 17.32 -13.81
C PHE A 132 -7.45 15.96 -14.45
N ILE A 133 -8.42 15.07 -14.67
CA ILE A 133 -8.23 13.78 -15.36
C ILE A 133 -7.80 13.99 -16.83
N ASP A 134 -8.45 14.92 -17.51
CA ASP A 134 -8.17 15.28 -18.90
C ASP A 134 -6.72 15.83 -19.04
N PHE A 135 -6.28 16.63 -18.06
CA PHE A 135 -4.90 17.10 -17.93
C PHE A 135 -3.89 15.99 -17.62
N LEU A 136 -4.20 15.06 -16.71
CA LEU A 136 -3.34 13.90 -16.42
C LEU A 136 -3.21 12.98 -17.65
N ASN A 137 -4.30 12.74 -18.38
CA ASN A 137 -4.31 11.96 -19.61
C ASN A 137 -3.48 12.63 -20.71
N CYS A 138 -3.69 13.93 -20.96
CA CYS A 138 -2.92 14.70 -21.93
C CYS A 138 -1.42 14.73 -21.58
N THR A 139 -1.08 14.95 -20.30
CA THR A 139 0.30 14.90 -19.83
C THR A 139 0.92 13.54 -20.10
N ARG A 140 0.23 12.45 -19.76
CA ARG A 140 0.70 11.09 -20.04
C ARG A 140 0.89 10.85 -21.53
N GLU A 141 -0.08 11.19 -22.37
CA GLU A 141 -0.03 10.98 -23.82
C GLU A 141 1.18 11.71 -24.44
N VAL A 142 1.48 12.92 -23.98
CA VAL A 142 2.68 13.69 -24.40
C VAL A 142 3.98 13.03 -23.94
N LEU A 143 4.02 12.48 -22.71
CA LEU A 143 5.17 11.75 -22.17
C LEU A 143 5.37 10.36 -22.81
N GLU A 144 4.30 9.72 -23.28
CA GLU A 144 4.33 8.42 -23.98
C GLU A 144 4.65 8.54 -25.48
N SER A 145 4.35 9.69 -26.10
CA SER A 145 4.44 9.86 -27.57
C SER A 145 5.78 10.42 -28.09
N SER A 146 6.69 10.84 -27.21
CA SER A 146 7.77 11.77 -27.57
C SER A 146 9.13 11.36 -26.99
N GLU A 147 10.22 11.66 -27.70
CA GLU A 147 11.57 11.50 -27.15
C GLU A 147 11.81 12.50 -26.01
N MET A 148 12.29 12.03 -24.85
CA MET A 148 12.44 12.85 -23.65
C MET A 148 13.73 13.69 -23.63
N PRO A 149 13.75 14.88 -22.99
CA PRO A 149 12.66 15.49 -22.22
C PRO A 149 11.61 16.18 -23.10
N VAL A 150 10.34 16.05 -22.71
CA VAL A 150 9.20 16.53 -23.50
C VAL A 150 8.69 17.87 -22.96
N PHE A 151 8.36 18.80 -23.85
CA PHE A 151 7.71 20.05 -23.45
C PHE A 151 6.19 19.89 -23.44
N LEU A 152 5.55 20.21 -22.30
CA LEU A 152 4.10 20.07 -22.17
C LEU A 152 3.40 21.20 -22.94
N PRO A 153 2.62 20.88 -23.99
CA PRO A 153 2.01 21.86 -24.87
C PRO A 153 1.01 22.72 -24.11
N ASP A 154 0.98 24.00 -24.46
CA ASP A 154 0.25 25.04 -23.75
C ASP A 154 0.16 26.29 -24.66
N PRO A 155 -1.03 26.68 -25.12
CA PRO A 155 -1.17 27.78 -26.07
C PRO A 155 -0.64 29.14 -25.58
N TRP A 156 -0.58 29.37 -24.26
CA TRP A 156 -0.04 30.62 -23.69
C TRP A 156 1.50 30.59 -23.68
N TRP A 157 2.11 29.42 -23.45
CA TRP A 157 3.57 29.23 -23.55
C TRP A 157 4.07 29.13 -25.00
N GLU A 158 3.28 28.53 -25.90
CA GLU A 158 3.57 28.46 -27.34
C GLU A 158 3.51 29.85 -27.98
N GLN A 159 2.46 30.64 -27.68
CA GLN A 159 2.40 32.06 -28.07
C GLN A 159 3.60 32.84 -27.52
N ALA A 160 4.11 32.51 -26.33
CA ALA A 160 5.33 33.11 -25.78
C ALA A 160 6.57 32.84 -26.65
N SER A 161 6.69 31.63 -27.20
CA SER A 161 7.81 31.24 -28.08
C SER A 161 7.78 32.00 -29.40
N ASP A 162 6.59 32.20 -29.98
CA ASP A 162 6.41 32.94 -31.24
C ASP A 162 6.50 34.46 -31.04
N ASP A 163 5.96 35.01 -29.94
CA ASP A 163 6.09 36.44 -29.56
C ASP A 163 7.55 36.84 -29.25
N LEU A 164 8.43 35.86 -28.99
CA LEU A 164 9.88 36.03 -28.81
C LEU A 164 10.68 35.73 -30.10
N ASP A 165 10.02 35.47 -31.23
CA ASP A 165 10.61 35.20 -32.56
C ASP A 165 11.59 33.99 -32.58
N LEU A 166 11.44 33.05 -31.63
CA LEU A 166 12.35 31.90 -31.48
C LEU A 166 12.24 30.88 -32.63
N SER A 167 11.16 30.95 -33.42
CA SER A 167 10.89 30.14 -34.60
C SER A 167 11.55 30.67 -35.89
N ASN A 168 12.16 31.86 -35.87
CA ASN A 168 12.78 32.50 -37.02
C ASN A 168 14.07 31.76 -37.47
N PRO A 169 14.19 31.32 -38.74
CA PRO A 169 15.30 30.50 -39.20
C PRO A 169 16.67 31.18 -39.17
N SER A 170 16.73 32.52 -39.13
CA SER A 170 18.01 33.26 -39.01
C SER A 170 18.81 32.90 -37.75
N TRP A 171 18.13 32.40 -36.71
CA TRP A 171 18.75 31.93 -35.47
C TRP A 171 19.51 30.60 -35.61
N LYS A 172 19.22 29.79 -36.65
CA LYS A 172 19.99 28.58 -37.00
C LYS A 172 21.20 28.87 -37.89
N GLU A 173 21.21 30.00 -38.58
CA GLU A 173 22.36 30.46 -39.37
C GLU A 173 23.35 31.22 -38.46
N ALA A 174 22.83 32.04 -37.54
CA ALA A 174 23.61 32.81 -36.56
C ALA A 174 24.39 31.96 -35.53
N SER A 175 24.18 30.64 -35.47
CA SER A 175 25.00 29.72 -34.66
C SER A 175 26.21 29.14 -35.39
N ASN A 176 26.25 29.27 -36.73
CA ASN A 176 27.30 28.68 -37.57
C ASN A 176 28.29 29.72 -38.14
N GLU A 177 27.92 31.00 -38.18
CA GLU A 177 28.84 32.11 -38.42
C GLU A 177 29.04 32.95 -37.15
N SER A 178 30.17 33.66 -37.04
CA SER A 178 30.58 34.39 -35.83
C SER A 178 29.80 35.69 -35.61
N SER A 179 28.49 35.57 -35.35
CA SER A 179 27.59 36.69 -35.05
C SER A 179 27.94 37.36 -33.72
N THR A 180 28.37 38.62 -33.76
CA THR A 180 28.86 39.37 -32.58
C THR A 180 27.74 39.95 -31.70
N ASN A 181 26.58 39.31 -31.63
CA ASN A 181 25.39 39.81 -30.92
C ASN A 181 24.94 38.84 -29.80
N PRO A 182 25.62 38.81 -28.64
CA PRO A 182 25.42 37.78 -27.61
C PRO A 182 24.01 37.73 -26.99
N ARG A 183 23.22 38.81 -27.11
CA ARG A 183 21.86 38.91 -26.56
C ARG A 183 20.85 37.92 -27.16
N SER A 184 21.11 37.40 -28.36
CA SER A 184 20.26 36.35 -28.94
C SER A 184 20.40 35.05 -28.14
N ALA A 185 21.63 34.53 -28.03
CA ALA A 185 21.91 33.25 -27.37
C ALA A 185 21.37 33.20 -25.93
N SER A 186 21.55 34.27 -25.14
CA SER A 186 21.05 34.31 -23.75
C SER A 186 19.53 34.39 -23.65
N THR A 187 18.84 35.09 -24.57
CA THR A 187 17.36 35.08 -24.63
C THR A 187 16.82 33.66 -24.84
N LYS A 188 17.42 32.89 -25.76
CA LYS A 188 17.04 31.49 -25.98
C LYS A 188 17.34 30.62 -24.76
N ALA A 189 18.53 30.73 -24.17
CA ALA A 189 18.92 29.96 -22.99
C ALA A 189 17.98 30.21 -21.80
N VAL A 190 17.57 31.47 -21.56
CA VAL A 190 16.61 31.80 -20.50
C VAL A 190 15.21 31.26 -20.79
N PHE A 191 14.74 31.28 -22.05
CA PHE A 191 13.48 30.62 -22.42
C PHE A 191 13.55 29.09 -22.17
N GLU A 192 14.67 28.46 -22.51
CA GLU A 192 14.90 27.03 -22.32
C GLU A 192 14.92 26.67 -20.82
N VAL A 193 15.68 27.40 -20.00
CA VAL A 193 15.67 27.25 -18.52
C VAL A 193 14.27 27.47 -17.96
N ALA A 194 13.57 28.55 -18.35
CA ALA A 194 12.22 28.85 -17.87
C ALA A 194 11.24 27.71 -18.20
N THR A 195 11.34 27.14 -19.41
CA THR A 195 10.51 26.01 -19.84
C THR A 195 10.85 24.72 -19.07
N ILE A 196 12.13 24.45 -18.78
CA ILE A 196 12.53 23.32 -17.93
C ILE A 196 12.01 23.51 -16.49
N LYS A 197 12.09 24.72 -15.91
CA LYS A 197 11.53 24.99 -14.57
C LYS A 197 10.00 24.85 -14.57
N ARG A 198 9.29 25.32 -15.61
CA ARG A 198 7.83 25.12 -15.80
C ARG A 198 7.47 23.63 -15.81
N ASN A 199 8.13 22.83 -16.66
CA ASN A 199 7.92 21.39 -16.71
C ASN A 199 8.21 20.70 -15.37
N ARG A 200 9.29 21.08 -14.69
CA ARG A 200 9.66 20.52 -13.38
C ARG A 200 8.62 20.83 -12.29
N PHE A 201 8.07 22.04 -12.30
CA PHE A 201 6.96 22.42 -11.43
C PHE A 201 5.70 21.58 -11.71
N ILE A 202 5.33 21.40 -12.99
CA ILE A 202 4.18 20.57 -13.38
C ILE A 202 4.37 19.11 -12.98
N GLY A 203 5.54 18.52 -13.22
CA GLY A 203 5.84 17.15 -12.83
C GLY A 203 5.73 16.93 -11.32
N ASN A 204 6.33 17.84 -10.53
CA ASN A 204 6.20 17.83 -9.08
C ASN A 204 4.74 17.95 -8.61
N PHE A 205 3.97 18.89 -9.19
CA PHE A 205 2.55 19.07 -8.87
C PHE A 205 1.73 17.79 -9.11
N ILE A 206 1.96 17.10 -10.22
CA ILE A 206 1.31 15.82 -10.53
C ILE A 206 1.71 14.78 -9.48
N LEU A 207 3.00 14.61 -9.20
CA LEU A 207 3.45 13.65 -8.18
C LEU A 207 2.86 13.92 -6.79
N PHE A 208 2.85 15.18 -6.33
CA PHE A 208 2.27 15.53 -5.02
C PHE A 208 0.75 15.33 -4.98
N SER A 209 0.03 15.74 -6.01
CA SER A 209 -1.44 15.63 -6.05
C SER A 209 -1.90 14.16 -6.14
N VAL A 210 -1.21 13.38 -6.97
CA VAL A 210 -1.41 11.92 -7.09
C VAL A 210 -1.08 11.20 -5.79
N SER A 211 0.06 11.52 -5.17
CA SER A 211 0.48 10.87 -3.92
C SER A 211 -0.44 11.23 -2.76
N SER A 212 -0.86 12.51 -2.65
CA SER A 212 -1.86 12.98 -1.68
C SER A 212 -3.17 12.18 -1.77
N PHE A 213 -3.71 12.06 -2.98
CA PHE A 213 -4.95 11.31 -3.23
C PHE A 213 -4.78 9.80 -2.95
N ALA A 214 -3.68 9.19 -3.42
CA ALA A 214 -3.38 7.78 -3.17
C ALA A 214 -3.20 7.48 -1.67
N ASN A 215 -2.57 8.38 -0.92
CA ASN A 215 -2.41 8.28 0.52
C ASN A 215 -3.77 8.26 1.24
N SER A 216 -4.64 9.24 0.97
CA SER A 216 -5.99 9.28 1.56
C SER A 216 -6.88 8.09 1.15
N ILE A 217 -6.66 7.48 -0.02
CA ILE A 217 -7.27 6.19 -0.38
C ILE A 217 -6.81 5.08 0.57
N VAL A 218 -5.49 4.94 0.77
CA VAL A 218 -4.88 3.90 1.62
C VAL A 218 -5.31 4.07 3.09
N HIS A 219 -5.42 5.30 3.58
CA HIS A 219 -5.77 5.57 4.98
C HIS A 219 -7.27 5.53 5.30
N HIS A 220 -8.14 5.56 4.28
CA HIS A 220 -9.59 5.66 4.45
C HIS A 220 -10.01 6.91 5.23
N ASP A 221 -9.42 8.05 4.87
CA ASP A 221 -9.73 9.37 5.43
C ASP A 221 -11.24 9.65 5.44
N GLU A 222 -11.71 10.45 6.40
CA GLU A 222 -13.15 10.60 6.65
C GLU A 222 -13.95 11.09 5.43
N GLY A 223 -13.36 11.96 4.59
CA GLY A 223 -13.93 12.39 3.32
C GLY A 223 -13.87 11.35 2.20
N MET A 224 -12.83 10.51 2.17
CA MET A 224 -12.69 9.37 1.25
C MET A 224 -13.63 8.22 1.58
N LYS A 225 -13.91 7.99 2.87
CA LYS A 225 -14.59 6.78 3.36
C LYS A 225 -15.89 6.46 2.63
N ASN A 226 -16.76 7.44 2.38
CA ASN A 226 -18.02 7.21 1.68
C ASN A 226 -17.81 6.75 0.23
N VAL A 227 -16.80 7.29 -0.47
CA VAL A 227 -16.47 6.89 -1.85
C VAL A 227 -15.81 5.52 -1.87
N LEU A 228 -14.93 5.22 -0.92
CA LEU A 228 -14.29 3.92 -0.81
C LEU A 228 -15.26 2.81 -0.37
N ASP A 229 -16.24 3.11 0.49
CA ASP A 229 -17.29 2.15 0.82
C ASP A 229 -18.19 1.87 -0.39
N ILE A 230 -18.47 2.85 -1.25
CA ILE A 230 -19.14 2.63 -2.55
C ILE A 230 -18.29 1.73 -3.47
N VAL A 231 -17.01 2.05 -3.65
CA VAL A 231 -16.11 1.35 -4.60
C VAL A 231 -15.68 -0.04 -4.10
N LYS A 232 -15.72 -0.30 -2.78
CA LYS A 232 -15.47 -1.64 -2.20
C LYS A 232 -16.67 -2.58 -2.26
N HIS A 233 -17.89 -2.06 -2.12
CA HIS A 233 -19.10 -2.88 -1.97
C HIS A 233 -19.97 -2.92 -3.23
N SER A 234 -19.49 -2.37 -4.34
CA SER A 234 -20.14 -2.48 -5.66
C SER A 234 -19.17 -3.04 -6.70
N ASP A 235 -19.73 -3.61 -7.76
CA ASP A 235 -18.92 -4.03 -8.91
C ASP A 235 -18.36 -2.81 -9.64
N TYR A 236 -17.25 -3.00 -10.38
CA TYR A 236 -16.59 -1.93 -11.12
C TYR A 236 -17.55 -1.24 -12.09
N ASP A 237 -18.38 -2.01 -12.80
CA ASP A 237 -19.38 -1.49 -13.74
C ASP A 237 -20.43 -0.58 -13.06
N PHE A 238 -20.82 -0.89 -11.82
CA PHE A 238 -21.73 -0.05 -11.04
C PHE A 238 -21.05 1.25 -10.60
N SER A 239 -19.82 1.16 -10.09
CA SER A 239 -19.04 2.33 -9.71
C SER A 239 -18.72 3.24 -10.91
N ALA A 240 -18.43 2.66 -12.08
CA ALA A 240 -18.22 3.39 -13.33
C ALA A 240 -19.51 4.07 -13.81
N ALA A 241 -20.64 3.36 -13.82
CA ALA A 241 -21.94 3.95 -14.14
C ALA A 241 -22.31 5.09 -13.19
N LEU A 242 -21.99 4.97 -11.89
CA LEU A 242 -22.24 6.00 -10.88
C LEU A 242 -21.37 7.25 -11.11
N ALA A 243 -20.10 7.07 -11.48
CA ALA A 243 -19.20 8.17 -11.87
C ALA A 243 -19.70 8.89 -13.13
N VAL A 244 -20.05 8.15 -14.19
CA VAL A 244 -20.65 8.72 -15.43
C VAL A 244 -21.95 9.45 -15.14
N THR A 245 -22.81 8.90 -14.29
CA THR A 245 -24.07 9.56 -13.86
C THR A 245 -23.78 10.85 -13.10
N LYS A 246 -22.71 10.91 -12.29
CA LYS A 246 -22.30 12.13 -11.60
C LYS A 246 -21.73 13.18 -12.58
N MET A 247 -20.93 12.78 -13.58
CA MET A 247 -20.43 13.67 -14.63
C MET A 247 -21.57 14.37 -15.41
N THR A 248 -22.73 13.73 -15.54
CA THR A 248 -23.92 14.30 -16.22
C THR A 248 -24.88 15.04 -15.28
N CYS A 249 -24.63 15.05 -13.97
CA CYS A 249 -25.43 15.79 -12.99
C CYS A 249 -24.88 17.20 -12.73
N ARG A 250 -25.75 18.14 -12.33
CA ARG A 250 -25.33 19.47 -11.85
C ARG A 250 -24.88 19.37 -10.39
N ASP A 251 -23.65 19.78 -10.09
CA ASP A 251 -23.05 19.78 -8.73
C ASP A 251 -23.77 20.72 -7.71
N LYS A 252 -24.76 21.51 -8.16
CA LYS A 252 -25.65 22.31 -7.29
C LYS A 252 -26.93 21.53 -7.00
N PRO A 253 -27.30 21.31 -5.72
CA PRO A 253 -28.52 20.58 -5.38
C PRO A 253 -29.75 21.30 -5.97
N LEU A 254 -30.67 20.53 -6.54
CA LEU A 254 -31.85 21.09 -7.21
C LEU A 254 -32.80 21.70 -6.17
N ILE A 255 -32.78 23.02 -6.02
CA ILE A 255 -33.57 23.75 -5.00
C ILE A 255 -35.06 23.68 -5.37
N ARG A 256 -35.73 22.64 -4.89
CA ARG A 256 -37.18 22.45 -5.03
C ARG A 256 -37.95 23.09 -3.88
N CYS A 257 -39.18 23.54 -4.13
CA CYS A 257 -40.07 23.95 -3.05
C CYS A 257 -40.58 22.73 -2.26
N ASN A 258 -40.37 22.71 -0.94
CA ASN A 258 -40.83 21.62 -0.07
C ASN A 258 -42.36 21.35 -0.09
N ASN A 259 -43.17 22.30 -0.57
CA ASN A 259 -44.63 22.16 -0.64
C ASN A 259 -45.19 21.82 -2.04
N CYS A 260 -44.56 22.31 -3.11
CA CYS A 260 -45.09 22.20 -4.48
C CYS A 260 -44.04 21.74 -5.52
N THR A 261 -42.90 21.24 -5.04
CA THR A 261 -41.77 20.67 -5.79
C THR A 261 -41.10 21.55 -6.85
N LYS A 262 -41.62 22.75 -7.14
CA LYS A 262 -41.09 23.66 -8.17
C LYS A 262 -39.60 23.99 -8.01
N THR A 263 -38.85 23.98 -9.10
CA THR A 263 -37.43 24.40 -9.21
C THR A 263 -37.28 25.92 -9.40
N PRO A 264 -36.05 26.49 -9.45
CA PRO A 264 -35.81 27.90 -9.80
C PRO A 264 -36.15 28.27 -11.25
N GLU A 265 -36.20 27.31 -12.17
CA GLU A 265 -36.59 27.50 -13.56
C GLU A 265 -38.12 27.53 -13.75
N GLU A 266 -38.87 26.90 -12.83
CA GLU A 266 -40.35 26.81 -12.89
C GLU A 266 -41.07 27.97 -12.19
N ILE A 267 -40.34 28.98 -11.72
CA ILE A 267 -40.85 30.16 -11.02
C ILE A 267 -40.53 31.44 -11.80
N GLU A 268 -41.28 32.50 -11.56
CA GLU A 268 -41.13 33.76 -12.30
C GLU A 268 -39.72 34.35 -12.13
N LEU A 269 -39.13 34.79 -13.24
CA LEU A 269 -37.76 35.31 -13.30
C LEU A 269 -37.55 36.45 -12.29
N GLY A 270 -36.71 36.18 -11.28
CA GLY A 270 -36.40 37.10 -10.19
C GLY A 270 -36.94 36.68 -8.81
N VAL A 271 -37.89 35.74 -8.74
CA VAL A 271 -38.38 35.20 -7.46
C VAL A 271 -37.28 34.37 -6.79
N ARG A 272 -36.88 34.78 -5.58
CA ARG A 272 -35.93 34.02 -4.75
C ARG A 272 -36.67 33.07 -3.81
N PHE A 273 -36.16 31.85 -3.66
CA PHE A 273 -36.65 30.93 -2.63
C PHE A 273 -36.47 31.51 -1.23
N MET A 274 -37.55 31.49 -0.45
CA MET A 274 -37.50 31.73 0.98
C MET A 274 -36.89 30.51 1.68
N VAL A 275 -36.14 30.73 2.76
CA VAL A 275 -35.58 29.65 3.58
C VAL A 275 -36.19 29.68 4.99
N CYS A 276 -36.48 28.51 5.57
CA CYS A 276 -36.84 28.42 6.98
C CYS A 276 -35.66 28.82 7.88
N SER A 277 -35.71 30.04 8.44
CA SER A 277 -34.66 30.59 9.32
C SER A 277 -34.35 29.72 10.53
N THR A 278 -35.36 29.06 11.11
CA THR A 278 -35.20 28.15 12.27
C THR A 278 -34.50 26.83 11.89
N CYS A 279 -34.61 26.36 10.65
CA CYS A 279 -33.80 25.22 10.18
C CYS A 279 -32.37 25.68 9.87
N LYS A 280 -32.21 26.75 9.06
CA LYS A 280 -30.90 27.31 8.67
C LYS A 280 -30.01 27.69 9.87
N SER A 281 -30.59 28.03 11.02
CA SER A 281 -29.86 28.40 12.24
C SER A 281 -29.65 27.26 13.26
N LYS A 282 -30.31 26.10 13.11
CA LYS A 282 -30.26 24.99 14.11
C LYS A 282 -29.89 23.64 13.53
N LEU A 283 -29.93 23.48 12.20
CA LEU A 283 -29.77 22.22 11.48
C LEU A 283 -28.80 22.44 10.30
N ALA A 284 -28.05 21.40 9.93
CA ALA A 284 -27.10 21.46 8.81
C ALA A 284 -27.78 21.36 7.42
N PHE A 285 -29.03 21.80 7.29
CA PHE A 285 -29.80 21.80 6.05
C PHE A 285 -30.78 22.97 5.98
N GLU A 286 -31.05 23.41 4.75
CA GLU A 286 -32.03 24.46 4.45
C GLU A 286 -33.34 23.84 3.94
N VAL A 287 -34.45 24.58 4.12
CA VAL A 287 -35.79 24.14 3.70
C VAL A 287 -36.40 25.29 2.91
N HIS A 288 -36.72 25.04 1.65
CA HIS A 288 -36.92 26.07 0.64
C HIS A 288 -38.38 26.17 0.20
N TYR A 289 -38.87 27.40 0.02
CA TYR A 289 -40.22 27.67 -0.45
C TYR A 289 -40.24 28.76 -1.52
N CYS A 290 -40.87 28.49 -2.66
CA CYS A 290 -40.98 29.46 -3.76
C CYS A 290 -41.94 30.62 -3.45
N SER A 291 -42.83 30.47 -2.46
CA SER A 291 -43.74 31.53 -2.04
C SER A 291 -44.19 31.36 -0.58
N ARG A 292 -44.72 32.43 0.01
CA ARG A 292 -45.23 32.42 1.38
C ARG A 292 -46.39 31.44 1.57
N THR A 293 -47.30 31.38 0.62
CA THR A 293 -48.42 30.42 0.57
C THR A 293 -47.94 28.96 0.59
N CYS A 294 -46.79 28.68 -0.03
CA CYS A 294 -46.20 27.34 -0.01
C CYS A 294 -45.58 27.01 1.35
N GLN A 295 -44.88 27.96 1.99
CA GLN A 295 -44.39 27.81 3.36
C GLN A 295 -45.54 27.57 4.35
N GLU A 296 -46.65 28.28 4.23
CA GLU A 296 -47.76 28.20 5.18
C GLU A 296 -48.59 26.91 5.05
N LYS A 297 -48.69 26.34 3.84
CA LYS A 297 -49.30 25.01 3.62
C LYS A 297 -48.47 23.90 4.26
N ASP A 298 -47.17 23.82 3.93
CA ASP A 298 -46.27 22.81 4.51
C ASP A 298 -45.98 23.06 6.00
N TRP A 299 -46.13 24.28 6.53
CA TRP A 299 -45.96 24.57 7.96
C TRP A 299 -46.75 23.61 8.86
N SER A 300 -47.92 23.14 8.43
CA SER A 300 -48.71 22.11 9.11
C SER A 300 -47.94 20.80 9.38
N VAL A 301 -47.10 20.38 8.44
CA VAL A 301 -46.22 19.20 8.50
C VAL A 301 -44.88 19.59 9.11
N HIS A 302 -44.19 20.54 8.47
CA HIS A 302 -42.84 21.01 8.79
C HIS A 302 -42.65 21.45 10.24
N LYS A 303 -43.64 22.12 10.88
CA LYS A 303 -43.55 22.57 12.29
C LYS A 303 -43.27 21.44 13.29
N ARG A 304 -43.53 20.18 12.93
CA ARG A 304 -43.26 19.01 13.79
C ARG A 304 -41.76 18.68 13.86
N ALA A 305 -41.00 18.95 12.80
CA ALA A 305 -39.56 18.69 12.68
C ALA A 305 -38.69 19.98 12.79
N CYS A 306 -39.25 21.14 12.45
CA CYS A 306 -38.56 22.43 12.43
C CYS A 306 -37.71 22.69 13.69
N GLY A 307 -36.40 22.89 13.49
CA GLY A 307 -35.45 23.22 14.56
C GLY A 307 -35.09 22.09 15.54
N LYS A 308 -35.44 20.83 15.25
CA LYS A 308 -35.08 19.66 16.06
C LYS A 308 -34.01 18.83 15.36
N LYS A 309 -32.95 18.42 16.08
CA LYS A 309 -32.05 17.35 15.62
C LYS A 309 -32.88 16.06 15.50
N ALA A 310 -33.13 15.60 14.28
CA ALA A 310 -33.95 14.43 14.03
C ALA A 310 -33.18 13.14 14.36
N VAL A 311 -33.86 12.18 14.97
CA VAL A 311 -33.45 10.77 14.90
C VAL A 311 -33.81 10.28 13.50
N SER A 312 -32.85 9.69 12.78
CA SER A 312 -32.92 9.43 11.34
C SER A 312 -33.87 8.27 10.97
N LYS A 313 -35.17 8.57 10.90
CA LYS A 313 -36.16 7.75 10.19
C LYS A 313 -37.03 8.61 9.27
N GLY A 314 -36.85 8.44 7.96
CA GLY A 314 -37.84 8.87 6.95
C GLY A 314 -37.61 10.21 6.24
N LEU A 315 -36.38 10.71 6.12
CA LEU A 315 -36.03 11.78 5.18
C LEU A 315 -34.79 11.36 4.37
N THR A 316 -34.99 11.13 3.08
CA THR A 316 -33.98 10.88 2.06
C THR A 316 -33.30 12.20 1.64
N GLY A 317 -32.10 12.14 1.05
CA GLY A 317 -31.43 13.32 0.48
C GLY A 317 -30.88 14.33 1.49
N THR A 318 -30.65 13.90 2.75
CA THR A 318 -30.07 14.76 3.79
C THR A 318 -28.56 14.57 3.91
N LYS A 319 -27.78 15.58 4.34
CA LYS A 319 -26.30 15.55 4.36
C LYS A 319 -25.64 14.43 5.23
N GLY A 320 -26.42 13.57 5.89
CA GLY A 320 -25.95 12.37 6.62
C GLY A 320 -26.41 11.03 6.02
N ASP A 321 -27.07 11.06 4.86
CA ASP A 321 -27.45 9.92 4.02
C ASP A 321 -26.30 9.66 3.03
N SER A 322 -25.67 8.47 3.00
CA SER A 322 -24.47 8.25 2.17
C SER A 322 -24.69 8.44 0.66
N LEU A 323 -25.97 8.50 0.23
CA LEU A 323 -26.37 8.78 -1.15
C LEU A 323 -26.86 10.23 -1.36
N TRP A 324 -26.62 11.17 -0.44
CA TRP A 324 -27.11 12.57 -0.53
C TRP A 324 -26.54 13.38 -1.69
N ALA A 325 -25.37 12.99 -2.21
CA ALA A 325 -24.73 13.63 -3.36
C ALA A 325 -25.36 13.22 -4.71
N PHE A 326 -26.31 12.28 -4.70
CA PHE A 326 -27.05 11.86 -5.90
C PHE A 326 -28.47 12.45 -5.88
N ASN A 327 -29.02 12.68 -7.07
CA ASN A 327 -30.43 13.05 -7.23
C ASN A 327 -31.33 11.98 -6.57
N ASP A 328 -32.36 12.38 -5.81
CA ASP A 328 -33.21 11.49 -5.00
C ASP A 328 -33.69 10.25 -5.78
N HIS A 329 -34.01 10.44 -7.06
CA HIS A 329 -34.49 9.43 -7.99
C HIS A 329 -33.53 8.24 -8.19
N ILE A 330 -32.21 8.49 -8.10
CA ILE A 330 -31.13 7.48 -8.17
C ILE A 330 -30.93 6.84 -6.79
N SER A 331 -30.93 7.67 -5.74
CA SER A 331 -30.81 7.26 -4.34
C SER A 331 -31.82 6.17 -3.97
N ASP A 332 -33.09 6.35 -4.38
CA ASP A 332 -34.16 5.38 -4.16
C ASP A 332 -34.10 4.16 -5.10
N MET A 333 -33.50 4.28 -6.29
CA MET A 333 -33.27 3.12 -7.16
C MET A 333 -32.24 2.17 -6.52
N VAL A 334 -31.09 2.70 -6.11
CA VAL A 334 -29.99 1.92 -5.50
C VAL A 334 -30.45 1.18 -4.25
N ARG A 335 -31.32 1.79 -3.44
CA ARG A 335 -31.96 1.18 -2.26
C ARG A 335 -32.86 -0.02 -2.56
N THR A 336 -33.34 -0.19 -3.79
CA THR A 336 -34.27 -1.27 -4.16
C THR A 336 -33.62 -2.51 -4.77
N TYR A 337 -32.30 -2.51 -5.01
CA TYR A 337 -31.61 -3.69 -5.49
C TYR A 337 -31.33 -4.69 -4.36
N PRO A 338 -31.77 -5.96 -4.47
CA PRO A 338 -31.43 -6.99 -3.49
C PRO A 338 -29.97 -7.41 -3.68
N THR A 339 -29.10 -7.01 -2.74
CA THR A 339 -27.73 -7.51 -2.66
C THR A 339 -27.72 -8.97 -2.22
N SER A 340 -26.82 -9.77 -2.79
CA SER A 340 -26.57 -11.12 -2.29
C SER A 340 -25.88 -11.08 -0.91
N GLN A 341 -25.79 -12.22 -0.22
CA GLN A 341 -24.99 -12.33 1.01
C GLN A 341 -23.48 -12.04 0.80
N GLY A 342 -23.02 -11.95 -0.45
CA GLY A 342 -21.67 -11.51 -0.82
C GLY A 342 -21.59 -10.08 -1.37
N GLY A 343 -22.63 -9.25 -1.23
CA GLY A 343 -22.68 -7.86 -1.69
C GLY A 343 -22.93 -7.68 -3.19
N THR A 344 -22.59 -8.65 -4.03
CA THR A 344 -22.80 -8.60 -5.49
C THR A 344 -24.29 -8.63 -5.86
N ILE A 345 -24.63 -7.90 -6.94
CA ILE A 345 -25.96 -7.89 -7.58
C ILE A 345 -25.83 -8.64 -8.90
N ALA A 346 -26.56 -9.76 -9.06
CA ALA A 346 -26.57 -10.48 -10.34
C ALA A 346 -27.49 -9.78 -11.36
N PRO A 347 -27.19 -9.75 -12.67
CA PRO A 347 -28.05 -9.09 -13.67
C PRO A 347 -29.51 -9.58 -13.68
N ARG A 348 -29.76 -10.83 -13.33
CA ARG A 348 -31.12 -11.40 -13.19
C ARG A 348 -31.96 -10.74 -12.07
N ASP A 349 -31.30 -10.16 -11.07
CA ASP A 349 -31.89 -9.58 -9.87
C ASP A 349 -32.00 -8.05 -9.94
N ILE A 350 -31.60 -7.45 -11.07
CA ILE A 350 -31.91 -6.05 -11.44
C ILE A 350 -33.40 -5.95 -11.80
N GLY A 351 -34.22 -5.66 -10.79
CA GLY A 351 -35.67 -5.52 -10.88
C GLY A 351 -36.14 -4.24 -11.59
N LEU A 352 -37.46 -4.00 -11.55
CA LEU A 352 -38.13 -2.91 -12.25
C LEU A 352 -38.23 -1.60 -11.45
N GLY A 353 -37.61 -1.55 -10.27
CA GLY A 353 -37.74 -0.47 -9.30
C GLY A 353 -39.13 -0.35 -8.68
N ALA A 354 -39.21 0.33 -7.52
CA ALA A 354 -40.48 0.75 -6.96
C ALA A 354 -41.11 1.86 -7.83
N SER A 355 -42.36 1.64 -8.28
CA SER A 355 -43.11 2.61 -9.10
C SER A 355 -43.62 3.76 -8.24
N THR A 356 -43.09 4.96 -8.45
CA THR A 356 -43.49 6.19 -7.77
C THR A 356 -44.72 6.87 -8.40
N GLY A 357 -45.19 6.37 -9.54
CA GLY A 357 -46.38 6.85 -10.27
C GLY A 357 -47.22 5.71 -10.83
N LYS A 358 -48.37 6.04 -11.44
CA LYS A 358 -49.22 5.06 -12.12
C LYS A 358 -48.59 4.64 -13.45
N ARG A 359 -48.28 3.36 -13.61
CA ARG A 359 -47.98 2.76 -14.92
C ARG A 359 -49.22 2.73 -15.81
N SER A 360 -49.03 2.72 -17.13
CA SER A 360 -50.07 2.34 -18.08
C SER A 360 -50.48 0.87 -17.87
N PRO A 361 -51.67 0.43 -18.32
CA PRO A 361 -52.06 -0.98 -18.24
C PRO A 361 -51.09 -1.92 -18.98
N ALA A 362 -50.47 -1.44 -20.07
CA ALA A 362 -49.47 -2.20 -20.81
C ALA A 362 -48.14 -2.29 -20.04
N ALA A 363 -47.61 -1.19 -19.53
CA ALA A 363 -46.37 -1.22 -18.73
C ALA A 363 -46.54 -1.99 -17.41
N GLN A 364 -47.77 -2.05 -16.87
CA GLN A 364 -48.10 -2.91 -15.72
C GLN A 364 -48.13 -4.40 -16.09
N ARG A 365 -48.77 -4.79 -17.22
CA ARG A 365 -48.68 -6.16 -17.76
C ARG A 365 -47.23 -6.57 -18.01
N GLN A 366 -46.44 -5.67 -18.59
CA GLN A 366 -45.02 -5.87 -18.86
C GLN A 366 -44.22 -6.11 -17.57
N ALA A 367 -44.53 -5.36 -16.51
CA ALA A 367 -43.91 -5.53 -15.21
C ALA A 367 -44.23 -6.90 -14.59
N GLU A 368 -45.51 -7.30 -14.58
CA GLU A 368 -45.97 -8.58 -14.03
C GLU A 368 -45.34 -9.78 -14.74
N MET A 369 -45.17 -9.71 -16.06
CA MET A 369 -44.53 -10.78 -16.84
C MET A 369 -43.03 -10.89 -16.58
N LEU A 370 -42.32 -9.77 -16.43
CA LEU A 370 -40.88 -9.75 -16.10
C LEU A 370 -40.59 -10.13 -14.64
N GLU A 371 -41.56 -9.97 -13.73
CA GLU A 371 -41.48 -10.46 -12.36
C GLU A 371 -41.73 -11.97 -12.27
N ALA A 372 -42.56 -12.53 -13.16
CA ALA A 372 -42.79 -13.97 -13.30
C ALA A 372 -41.64 -14.72 -14.01
N ASP A 373 -40.96 -14.10 -14.98
CA ASP A 373 -39.90 -14.71 -15.79
C ASP A 373 -38.62 -13.84 -15.78
N LYS A 374 -37.85 -13.93 -14.68
CA LYS A 374 -36.67 -13.10 -14.43
C LYS A 374 -35.52 -13.25 -15.44
N ASP A 375 -35.49 -14.34 -16.21
CA ASP A 375 -34.45 -14.60 -17.22
C ASP A 375 -34.69 -13.79 -18.51
N VAL A 376 -35.90 -13.26 -18.69
CA VAL A 376 -36.28 -12.38 -19.80
C VAL A 376 -35.91 -10.93 -19.52
N ASP A 377 -35.45 -10.23 -20.55
CA ASP A 377 -35.02 -8.83 -20.44
C ASP A 377 -36.16 -7.87 -20.83
N TYR A 378 -36.97 -8.24 -21.82
CA TYR A 378 -38.22 -7.55 -22.18
C TYR A 378 -39.21 -8.55 -22.81
N PHE A 379 -40.51 -8.30 -22.76
CA PHE A 379 -41.48 -9.05 -23.56
C PHE A 379 -41.97 -8.19 -24.73
N LEU A 380 -42.14 -8.79 -25.91
CA LEU A 380 -42.77 -8.13 -27.04
C LEU A 380 -44.04 -8.87 -27.43
N PHE A 381 -45.03 -8.16 -27.98
CA PHE A 381 -46.29 -8.78 -28.38
C PHE A 381 -46.45 -8.74 -29.90
N THR A 382 -46.76 -9.90 -30.49
CA THR A 382 -47.09 -10.02 -31.93
C THR A 382 -48.40 -9.29 -32.26
N ALA A 383 -48.74 -9.20 -33.54
CA ALA A 383 -50.04 -8.67 -33.98
C ALA A 383 -51.26 -9.46 -33.43
N SER A 384 -51.09 -10.73 -33.05
CA SER A 384 -52.11 -11.56 -32.37
C SER A 384 -52.13 -11.37 -30.85
N GLY A 385 -51.16 -10.66 -30.28
CA GLY A 385 -51.03 -10.41 -28.83
C GLY A 385 -50.21 -11.45 -28.07
N ASP A 386 -49.60 -12.39 -28.78
CA ASP A 386 -48.77 -13.47 -28.21
C ASP A 386 -47.41 -12.95 -27.76
N PRO A 387 -46.88 -13.41 -26.60
CA PRO A 387 -45.64 -12.89 -26.03
C PRO A 387 -44.37 -13.56 -26.59
N VAL A 388 -43.51 -12.75 -27.17
CA VAL A 388 -42.14 -13.08 -27.59
C VAL A 388 -41.16 -12.67 -26.49
N ARG A 389 -40.29 -13.59 -26.07
CA ARG A 389 -39.26 -13.36 -25.04
C ARG A 389 -38.05 -12.65 -25.68
N PHE A 390 -37.81 -11.38 -25.33
CA PHE A 390 -36.56 -10.68 -25.68
C PHE A 390 -35.49 -11.03 -24.63
N VAL A 391 -34.44 -11.72 -25.08
CA VAL A 391 -33.33 -12.15 -24.22
C VAL A 391 -32.01 -11.75 -24.88
N ILE A 392 -31.24 -10.92 -24.19
CA ILE A 392 -29.91 -10.50 -24.56
C ILE A 392 -28.92 -11.59 -24.14
N ALA A 393 -28.02 -11.99 -25.04
CA ALA A 393 -27.02 -13.03 -24.75
C ALA A 393 -25.82 -12.50 -23.95
N ASP A 394 -25.38 -11.28 -24.25
CA ASP A 394 -24.22 -10.66 -23.60
C ASP A 394 -24.55 -10.14 -22.19
N PRO A 395 -23.78 -10.51 -21.13
CA PRO A 395 -24.06 -10.09 -19.75
C PRO A 395 -23.97 -8.59 -19.49
N THR A 396 -23.03 -7.89 -20.13
CA THR A 396 -22.81 -6.45 -19.94
C THR A 396 -23.90 -5.65 -20.64
N VAL A 397 -24.20 -5.97 -21.90
CA VAL A 397 -25.33 -5.38 -22.63
C VAL A 397 -26.65 -5.67 -21.90
N LYS A 398 -26.84 -6.87 -21.34
CA LYS A 398 -28.00 -7.22 -20.51
C LYS A 398 -28.10 -6.34 -19.27
N MET A 399 -27.00 -6.13 -18.55
CA MET A 399 -26.98 -5.25 -17.37
C MET A 399 -27.31 -3.81 -17.74
N CYS A 400 -26.65 -3.23 -18.76
CA CYS A 400 -26.95 -1.90 -19.27
C CYS A 400 -28.42 -1.76 -19.67
N PHE A 401 -28.95 -2.70 -20.46
CA PHE A 401 -30.34 -2.70 -20.90
C PHE A 401 -31.34 -2.80 -19.73
N ARG A 402 -31.10 -3.68 -18.75
CA ARG A 402 -31.97 -3.80 -17.55
C ARG A 402 -31.97 -2.52 -16.71
N ILE A 403 -30.83 -1.83 -16.61
CA ILE A 403 -30.70 -0.53 -15.96
C ILE A 403 -31.48 0.53 -16.74
N SER A 404 -31.27 0.67 -18.06
CA SER A 404 -32.04 1.59 -18.91
C SER A 404 -33.55 1.34 -18.80
N ARG A 405 -33.99 0.09 -18.92
CA ARG A 405 -35.38 -0.35 -18.71
C ARG A 405 -35.95 0.07 -17.34
N SER A 406 -35.14 0.05 -16.28
CA SER A 406 -35.57 0.45 -14.93
C SER A 406 -35.78 1.97 -14.80
N PHE A 407 -35.02 2.78 -15.54
CA PHE A 407 -35.28 4.22 -15.68
C PHE A 407 -36.56 4.48 -16.52
N VAL A 408 -36.68 3.82 -17.67
CA VAL A 408 -37.80 3.97 -18.62
C VAL A 408 -39.15 3.55 -18.05
N MET A 409 -39.18 2.70 -17.03
CA MET A 409 -40.40 2.38 -16.25
C MET A 409 -40.88 3.54 -15.35
N ARG A 410 -40.32 4.75 -15.50
CA ARG A 410 -40.82 6.04 -15.00
C ARG A 410 -41.02 6.99 -16.21
N PRO A 411 -42.14 7.74 -16.30
CA PRO A 411 -42.62 8.35 -17.55
C PRO A 411 -41.83 9.56 -18.08
N ASP A 412 -40.61 9.80 -17.57
CA ASP A 412 -39.93 11.10 -17.70
C ASP A 412 -38.58 11.04 -18.45
N ILE A 413 -37.96 9.85 -18.64
CA ILE A 413 -36.57 9.73 -19.14
C ILE A 413 -36.34 8.45 -19.98
N GLY A 414 -35.78 8.61 -21.19
CA GLY A 414 -34.88 7.64 -21.82
C GLY A 414 -35.52 6.51 -22.64
N VAL A 415 -36.80 6.62 -22.99
CA VAL A 415 -37.53 5.59 -23.76
C VAL A 415 -36.92 5.38 -25.14
N GLU A 416 -36.27 6.41 -25.67
CA GLU A 416 -35.70 6.48 -27.02
C GLU A 416 -34.56 5.45 -27.20
N ALA A 417 -33.66 5.37 -26.21
CA ALA A 417 -32.55 4.42 -26.21
C ALA A 417 -33.01 2.96 -26.00
N LEU A 418 -34.12 2.75 -25.28
CA LEU A 418 -34.76 1.44 -25.17
C LEU A 418 -35.40 1.03 -26.49
N ALA A 419 -36.14 1.95 -27.12
CA ALA A 419 -36.80 1.76 -28.41
C ALA A 419 -35.80 1.43 -29.52
N GLU A 420 -34.74 2.23 -29.65
CA GLU A 420 -33.67 2.05 -30.63
C GLU A 420 -33.02 0.66 -30.52
N PHE A 421 -32.64 0.26 -29.30
CA PHE A 421 -32.00 -1.03 -29.05
C PHE A 421 -32.91 -2.22 -29.36
N ILE A 422 -34.17 -2.19 -28.91
CA ILE A 422 -35.16 -3.24 -29.19
C ILE A 422 -35.40 -3.35 -30.71
N LEU A 423 -35.63 -2.21 -31.38
CA LEU A 423 -35.87 -2.18 -32.83
C LEU A 423 -34.69 -2.73 -33.63
N LYS A 424 -33.44 -2.41 -33.23
CA LYS A 424 -32.25 -2.93 -33.89
C LYS A 424 -32.19 -4.45 -33.80
N PHE A 425 -32.28 -5.02 -32.59
CA PHE A 425 -32.14 -6.46 -32.38
C PHE A 425 -33.33 -7.29 -32.89
N MET A 426 -34.55 -6.74 -32.90
CA MET A 426 -35.76 -7.46 -33.32
C MET A 426 -36.20 -7.20 -34.75
N SER A 427 -35.49 -6.34 -35.50
CA SER A 427 -35.74 -6.05 -36.91
C SER A 427 -35.79 -7.29 -37.83
N GLY A 428 -35.13 -8.38 -37.45
CA GLY A 428 -35.14 -9.67 -38.17
C GLY A 428 -36.22 -10.67 -37.73
N HIS A 429 -37.08 -10.34 -36.76
CA HIS A 429 -38.06 -11.28 -36.23
C HIS A 429 -39.36 -11.29 -37.08
N PRO A 430 -39.80 -12.44 -37.63
CA PRO A 430 -40.82 -12.49 -38.68
C PRO A 430 -42.21 -11.99 -38.25
N GLU A 431 -42.52 -12.01 -36.95
CA GLU A 431 -43.83 -11.65 -36.40
C GLU A 431 -43.83 -10.29 -35.65
N LEU A 432 -42.70 -9.58 -35.64
CA LEU A 432 -42.52 -8.30 -34.94
C LEU A 432 -41.97 -7.23 -35.89
N SER A 433 -42.85 -6.62 -36.68
CA SER A 433 -42.47 -5.45 -37.48
C SER A 433 -42.13 -4.25 -36.59
N ARG A 434 -41.36 -3.30 -37.16
CA ARG A 434 -41.07 -1.99 -36.54
C ARG A 434 -42.32 -1.34 -35.95
N ASP A 435 -43.42 -1.35 -36.70
CA ASP A 435 -44.67 -0.69 -36.31
C ASP A 435 -45.35 -1.38 -35.12
N ILE A 436 -45.23 -2.71 -35.00
CA ILE A 436 -45.76 -3.48 -33.86
C ILE A 436 -44.96 -3.13 -32.58
N ILE A 437 -43.63 -3.11 -32.68
CA ILE A 437 -42.74 -2.76 -31.57
C ILE A 437 -42.98 -1.30 -31.12
N LEU A 438 -43.02 -0.36 -32.07
CA LEU A 438 -43.29 1.06 -31.78
C LEU A 438 -44.68 1.26 -31.15
N LYS A 439 -45.71 0.59 -31.67
CA LYS A 439 -47.06 0.64 -31.11
C LYS A 439 -47.13 0.08 -29.69
N GLN A 440 -46.37 -0.98 -29.37
CA GLN A 440 -46.25 -1.47 -28.00
C GLN A 440 -45.61 -0.41 -27.09
N LEU A 441 -44.46 0.14 -27.48
CA LEU A 441 -43.74 1.16 -26.70
C LEU A 441 -44.59 2.41 -26.46
N HIS A 442 -45.32 2.88 -27.48
CA HIS A 442 -46.31 3.96 -27.36
C HIS A 442 -47.44 3.60 -26.38
N THR A 443 -47.90 2.35 -26.34
CA THR A 443 -48.96 1.91 -25.41
C THR A 443 -48.43 1.76 -23.97
N GLU A 444 -47.15 1.42 -23.80
CA GLU A 444 -46.48 1.32 -22.50
C GLU A 444 -46.13 2.69 -21.91
N TYR A 445 -45.55 3.59 -22.71
CA TYR A 445 -44.86 4.80 -22.24
C TYR A 445 -45.48 6.13 -22.70
N GLY A 446 -46.37 6.12 -23.71
CA GLY A 446 -47.12 7.29 -24.16
C GLY A 446 -46.62 7.97 -25.43
N ASP A 447 -47.44 8.88 -25.94
CA ASP A 447 -47.43 9.40 -27.31
C ASP A 447 -46.11 10.14 -27.67
N ASN A 448 -45.57 10.93 -26.74
CA ASN A 448 -44.35 11.76 -26.93
C ASN A 448 -43.13 10.95 -27.41
N VAL A 449 -43.06 9.66 -27.06
CA VAL A 449 -41.92 8.77 -27.37
C VAL A 449 -41.69 8.63 -28.87
N LEU A 450 -42.77 8.66 -29.66
CA LEU A 450 -42.68 8.44 -31.10
C LEU A 450 -42.10 9.67 -31.81
N GLU A 451 -42.67 10.85 -31.52
CA GLU A 451 -42.25 12.12 -32.13
C GLU A 451 -40.79 12.45 -31.77
N GLU A 452 -40.39 12.25 -30.51
CA GLU A 452 -39.02 12.57 -30.08
C GLU A 452 -37.98 11.60 -30.66
N TRP A 453 -38.30 10.30 -30.78
CA TRP A 453 -37.40 9.32 -31.41
C TRP A 453 -37.21 9.62 -32.92
N GLU A 454 -38.30 9.84 -33.66
CA GLU A 454 -38.23 10.10 -35.11
C GLU A 454 -37.58 11.45 -35.44
N ARG A 455 -37.65 12.42 -34.51
CA ARG A 455 -36.97 13.72 -34.61
C ARG A 455 -35.45 13.63 -34.41
N THR A 456 -34.93 12.57 -33.77
CA THR A 456 -33.55 12.53 -33.26
C THR A 456 -32.65 11.45 -33.86
N HIS A 457 -33.18 10.34 -34.39
CA HIS A 457 -32.37 9.18 -34.82
C HIS A 457 -32.52 8.84 -36.32
N PRO A 458 -31.62 9.32 -37.20
CA PRO A 458 -31.62 8.93 -38.62
C PRO A 458 -31.14 7.47 -38.81
N PRO A 459 -31.55 6.76 -39.89
CA PRO A 459 -31.19 5.37 -40.11
C PRO A 459 -29.68 5.13 -40.22
N GLY A 460 -29.17 4.16 -39.44
CA GLY A 460 -27.77 3.70 -39.51
C GLY A 460 -26.85 4.16 -38.37
N MET A 461 -27.38 4.87 -37.37
CA MET A 461 -26.63 5.24 -36.17
C MET A 461 -26.31 4.01 -35.28
N GLU A 462 -25.25 4.12 -34.46
CA GLU A 462 -24.90 3.11 -33.45
C GLU A 462 -25.60 3.43 -32.13
N THR A 463 -26.23 2.43 -31.50
CA THR A 463 -27.13 2.71 -30.37
C THR A 463 -26.39 3.19 -29.14
N MET A 464 -27.07 4.00 -28.31
CA MET A 464 -26.47 4.51 -27.07
C MET A 464 -26.08 3.37 -26.11
N ILE A 465 -26.88 2.29 -26.06
CA ILE A 465 -26.61 1.11 -25.21
C ILE A 465 -25.41 0.32 -25.73
N GLU A 466 -25.30 0.11 -27.05
CA GLU A 466 -24.10 -0.52 -27.64
C GLU A 466 -22.85 0.34 -27.46
N THR A 467 -22.95 1.67 -27.54
CA THR A 467 -21.82 2.58 -27.31
C THR A 467 -21.27 2.44 -25.89
N HIS A 468 -22.15 2.40 -24.88
CA HIS A 468 -21.75 2.16 -23.49
C HIS A 468 -21.17 0.75 -23.30
N ALA A 469 -21.84 -0.29 -23.81
CA ALA A 469 -21.34 -1.66 -23.71
C ALA A 469 -20.02 -1.87 -24.46
N LYS A 470 -19.81 -1.22 -25.61
CA LYS A 470 -18.53 -1.19 -26.33
C LYS A 470 -17.46 -0.45 -25.58
N ASN A 471 -17.77 0.62 -24.85
CA ASN A 471 -16.77 1.30 -24.01
C ASN A 471 -16.29 0.40 -22.87
N VAL A 472 -17.22 -0.31 -22.19
CA VAL A 472 -16.85 -1.34 -21.19
C VAL A 472 -16.09 -2.50 -21.84
N SER A 473 -16.57 -3.01 -22.97
CA SER A 473 -15.95 -4.12 -23.71
C SER A 473 -14.58 -3.76 -24.32
N LYS A 474 -14.33 -2.50 -24.68
CA LYS A 474 -13.04 -2.02 -25.20
C LYS A 474 -11.97 -1.98 -24.11
N VAL A 475 -12.35 -1.70 -22.86
CA VAL A 475 -11.50 -1.85 -21.67
C VAL A 475 -11.21 -3.34 -21.40
N TYR A 476 -12.24 -4.20 -21.41
CA TYR A 476 -12.06 -5.65 -21.29
C TYR A 476 -11.20 -6.25 -22.40
N GLY A 477 -11.35 -5.75 -23.63
CA GLY A 477 -10.54 -6.11 -24.79
C GLY A 477 -9.10 -5.63 -24.68
N SER A 478 -8.82 -4.56 -23.92
CA SER A 478 -7.46 -4.21 -23.51
C SER A 478 -6.90 -5.17 -22.46
N LEU A 479 -7.70 -5.66 -21.52
CA LEU A 479 -7.27 -6.68 -20.54
C LEU A 479 -7.00 -8.05 -21.20
N ALA A 480 -7.83 -8.45 -22.16
CA ALA A 480 -7.60 -9.63 -23.00
C ALA A 480 -6.39 -9.42 -23.92
N ARG A 481 -6.16 -8.21 -24.44
CA ARG A 481 -4.93 -7.88 -25.17
C ARG A 481 -3.70 -7.83 -24.28
N MET A 482 -3.75 -7.38 -23.02
CA MET A 482 -2.64 -7.53 -22.08
C MET A 482 -2.29 -9.01 -21.87
N SER A 483 -3.30 -9.88 -21.78
CA SER A 483 -3.09 -11.33 -21.67
C SER A 483 -2.40 -11.93 -22.92
N ALA A 484 -2.68 -11.38 -24.10
CA ALA A 484 -2.02 -11.75 -25.36
C ALA A 484 -0.66 -11.06 -25.56
N ASP A 485 -0.51 -9.81 -25.13
CA ASP A 485 0.69 -8.98 -25.26
C ASP A 485 1.77 -9.39 -24.27
N VAL A 486 1.44 -9.95 -23.10
CA VAL A 486 2.42 -10.60 -22.23
C VAL A 486 3.05 -11.82 -22.93
N LEU A 487 2.27 -12.57 -23.72
CA LEU A 487 2.78 -13.66 -24.58
C LEU A 487 3.49 -13.13 -25.84
N THR A 488 3.01 -12.03 -26.43
CA THR A 488 3.48 -11.53 -27.72
C THR A 488 4.70 -10.62 -27.57
N ARG A 489 4.78 -9.74 -26.56
CA ARG A 489 5.97 -8.93 -26.24
C ARG A 489 7.13 -9.80 -25.79
N GLY A 490 6.90 -10.82 -24.96
CA GLY A 490 7.95 -11.81 -24.63
C GLY A 490 8.48 -12.55 -25.87
N THR A 491 7.70 -12.66 -26.94
CA THR A 491 8.14 -13.19 -28.24
C THR A 491 8.79 -12.10 -29.11
N LEU A 492 8.33 -10.85 -29.05
CA LEU A 492 8.85 -9.73 -29.83
C LEU A 492 10.20 -9.24 -29.31
N GLU A 493 10.38 -9.14 -27.99
CA GLU A 493 11.65 -8.81 -27.34
C GLU A 493 12.70 -9.89 -27.63
N TRP A 494 12.30 -11.16 -27.61
CA TRP A 494 13.15 -12.26 -28.08
C TRP A 494 13.53 -12.10 -29.57
N LEU A 495 12.58 -11.78 -30.45
CA LEU A 495 12.85 -11.52 -31.88
C LEU A 495 13.69 -10.26 -32.14
N VAL A 496 13.57 -9.21 -31.31
CA VAL A 496 14.39 -7.99 -31.39
C VAL A 496 15.82 -8.30 -30.95
N CYS A 497 16.01 -9.01 -29.84
CA CYS A 497 17.33 -9.49 -29.41
C CYS A 497 17.95 -10.42 -30.45
N CYS A 498 17.18 -11.36 -31.04
CA CYS A 498 17.64 -12.17 -32.17
C CYS A 498 17.99 -11.34 -33.41
N LYS A 499 17.29 -10.24 -33.69
CA LYS A 499 17.58 -9.37 -34.84
C LYS A 499 18.85 -8.55 -34.65
N VAL A 500 19.07 -8.00 -33.45
CA VAL A 500 20.33 -7.32 -33.08
C VAL A 500 21.48 -8.31 -33.16
N TRP A 501 21.35 -9.48 -32.53
CA TRP A 501 22.34 -10.55 -32.58
C TRP A 501 22.65 -11.00 -34.02
N LEU A 502 21.64 -11.18 -34.88
CA LEU A 502 21.85 -11.56 -36.28
C LEU A 502 22.53 -10.44 -37.10
N THR A 503 22.27 -9.17 -36.79
CA THR A 503 22.93 -8.03 -37.45
C THR A 503 24.41 -7.96 -37.06
N GLU A 504 24.72 -8.18 -35.79
CA GLU A 504 26.11 -8.23 -35.30
C GLU A 504 26.88 -9.46 -35.81
N VAL A 505 26.21 -10.61 -35.94
CA VAL A 505 26.80 -11.82 -36.57
C VAL A 505 27.07 -11.59 -38.07
N ILE A 506 26.13 -11.00 -38.82
CA ILE A 506 26.35 -10.68 -40.24
C ILE A 506 27.49 -9.67 -40.40
N ARG A 507 27.54 -8.60 -39.58
CA ARG A 507 28.65 -7.64 -39.60
C ARG A 507 29.99 -8.30 -39.30
N SER A 508 30.02 -9.24 -38.35
CA SER A 508 31.21 -10.04 -38.04
C SER A 508 31.64 -10.97 -39.19
N GLU A 509 30.69 -11.62 -39.87
CA GLU A 509 31.01 -12.45 -41.06
C GLU A 509 31.48 -11.60 -42.24
N GLU A 510 30.89 -10.44 -42.50
CA GLU A 510 31.33 -9.51 -43.56
C GLU A 510 32.75 -8.98 -43.30
N GLU A 511 33.07 -8.59 -42.05
CA GLU A 511 34.42 -8.23 -41.64
C GLU A 511 35.41 -9.41 -41.73
N HIS A 512 34.97 -10.66 -41.58
CA HIS A 512 35.83 -11.84 -41.73
C HIS A 512 36.04 -12.26 -43.19
N VAL A 513 35.01 -12.19 -44.04
CA VAL A 513 35.10 -12.46 -45.48
C VAL A 513 36.00 -11.44 -46.18
N ALA A 514 35.87 -10.14 -45.83
CA ALA A 514 36.72 -9.08 -46.36
C ALA A 514 38.22 -9.26 -46.06
N ASN A 515 38.58 -10.02 -45.03
CA ASN A 515 39.97 -10.28 -44.63
C ASN A 515 40.55 -11.61 -45.13
N ASN A 516 39.77 -12.45 -45.83
CA ASN A 516 40.19 -13.81 -46.23
C ASN A 516 40.28 -14.04 -47.75
N GLU A 517 40.08 -13.02 -48.59
CA GLU A 517 40.33 -13.11 -50.04
C GLU A 517 41.84 -13.08 -50.39
N GLN A 518 42.60 -14.07 -49.92
CA GLN A 518 43.93 -14.35 -50.48
C GLN A 518 44.36 -15.82 -50.36
N SER A 519 44.83 -16.37 -51.49
CA SER A 519 45.40 -17.72 -51.69
C SER A 519 44.45 -18.94 -51.57
N THR A 520 43.91 -19.35 -52.72
CA THR A 520 43.73 -20.78 -53.07
C THR A 520 44.84 -21.20 -54.04
N PRO A 521 45.22 -22.49 -54.08
CA PRO A 521 44.89 -23.26 -55.29
C PRO A 521 44.61 -24.78 -55.11
N ALA A 522 43.74 -25.27 -55.99
CA ALA A 522 43.74 -26.60 -56.63
C ALA A 522 43.73 -27.90 -55.78
N ILE A 523 42.57 -28.56 -55.77
CA ILE A 523 42.40 -30.01 -55.49
C ILE A 523 42.69 -30.83 -56.77
N PRO A 524 43.24 -32.05 -56.64
CA PRO A 524 42.80 -33.15 -57.49
C PRO A 524 42.27 -34.36 -56.70
N GLN A 525 41.21 -34.99 -57.20
CA GLN A 525 40.60 -36.21 -56.64
C GLN A 525 41.39 -37.48 -57.05
N LEU A 526 41.28 -38.59 -56.31
CA LEU A 526 40.54 -39.80 -56.78
C LEU A 526 40.66 -41.07 -55.90
N SER A 527 39.54 -41.81 -55.87
CA SER A 527 39.42 -43.28 -55.79
C SER A 527 39.65 -43.98 -54.44
N ALA A 528 39.21 -45.25 -54.37
CA ALA A 528 39.05 -46.03 -53.13
C ALA A 528 39.41 -47.51 -53.33
N ARG A 529 39.76 -48.21 -52.23
CA ARG A 529 39.60 -49.68 -52.13
C ARG A 529 39.50 -50.18 -50.68
N LYS A 530 39.37 -51.50 -50.53
CA LYS A 530 38.74 -52.20 -49.39
C LYS A 530 39.74 -52.92 -48.47
N GLU A 531 39.22 -53.26 -47.28
CA GLU A 531 39.41 -54.53 -46.54
C GLU A 531 40.62 -54.75 -45.58
N ASN A 532 40.21 -55.03 -44.32
CA ASN A 532 40.70 -56.07 -43.40
C ASN A 532 41.70 -55.76 -42.26
N THR A 533 41.50 -56.56 -41.20
CA THR A 533 42.31 -56.81 -40.00
C THR A 533 42.51 -55.70 -38.95
N ALA A 534 41.95 -55.96 -37.77
CA ALA A 534 42.31 -55.42 -36.45
C ALA A 534 43.47 -56.28 -35.83
N PRO A 535 44.01 -56.03 -34.60
CA PRO A 535 43.49 -55.16 -33.54
C PRO A 535 44.51 -54.36 -32.68
N VAL A 536 43.95 -53.62 -31.70
CA VAL A 536 44.58 -52.99 -30.50
C VAL A 536 45.59 -51.85 -30.73
N ILE A 537 45.16 -50.62 -30.44
CA ILE A 537 45.64 -49.72 -29.35
C ILE A 537 44.71 -48.49 -29.32
N GLY A 538 44.54 -47.85 -28.16
CA GLY A 538 43.49 -46.85 -27.93
C GLY A 538 43.73 -45.49 -28.61
N MET A 539 42.64 -44.79 -28.93
CA MET A 539 42.62 -43.37 -29.29
C MET A 539 41.66 -42.60 -28.38
N ALA A 540 42.03 -41.37 -28.03
CA ALA A 540 41.16 -40.46 -27.31
C ALA A 540 40.10 -39.85 -28.24
N SER A 541 38.89 -39.63 -27.73
CA SER A 541 37.85 -38.87 -28.44
C SER A 541 38.23 -37.39 -28.47
N VAL A 542 38.71 -36.90 -29.62
CA VAL A 542 38.80 -35.47 -29.88
C VAL A 542 37.39 -34.96 -30.19
N SER A 543 36.71 -34.44 -29.17
CA SER A 543 35.50 -33.65 -29.37
C SER A 543 35.81 -32.42 -30.23
N PRO A 544 34.89 -31.95 -31.08
CA PRO A 544 35.09 -30.70 -31.80
C PRO A 544 35.29 -29.56 -30.80
N VAL A 545 36.24 -28.67 -31.09
CA VAL A 545 36.42 -27.43 -30.33
C VAL A 545 35.24 -26.52 -30.68
N VAL A 546 34.21 -26.56 -29.84
CA VAL A 546 33.20 -25.50 -29.81
C VAL A 546 33.92 -24.26 -29.29
N GLU A 547 34.18 -23.30 -30.18
CA GLU A 547 34.66 -22.00 -29.77
C GLU A 547 33.65 -21.39 -28.81
N LYS A 548 34.11 -21.04 -27.61
CA LYS A 548 33.23 -20.44 -26.61
C LYS A 548 32.92 -19.01 -27.07
N PRO A 549 31.66 -18.55 -26.99
CA PRO A 549 31.36 -17.16 -27.25
C PRO A 549 32.22 -16.26 -26.34
N PRO A 550 32.57 -15.05 -26.80
CA PRO A 550 33.37 -14.12 -26.00
C PRO A 550 32.73 -13.95 -24.63
N VAL A 551 33.50 -14.24 -23.59
CA VAL A 551 33.03 -14.12 -22.21
C VAL A 551 32.90 -12.63 -21.91
N ASP A 552 31.69 -12.19 -21.61
CA ASP A 552 31.42 -10.84 -21.11
C ASP A 552 32.39 -10.53 -19.94
N PRO A 553 33.27 -9.51 -20.07
CA PRO A 553 34.28 -9.20 -19.07
C PRO A 553 33.68 -8.70 -17.74
N LEU A 554 32.39 -8.33 -17.71
CA LEU A 554 31.66 -7.88 -16.52
C LEU A 554 30.77 -8.97 -15.90
N SER A 555 30.82 -10.20 -16.43
CA SER A 555 30.06 -11.34 -15.88
C SER A 555 30.51 -11.69 -14.44
N PRO A 556 29.59 -11.87 -13.46
CA PRO A 556 29.88 -11.98 -12.02
C PRO A 556 31.11 -12.83 -11.63
N LEU A 557 32.16 -12.13 -11.24
CA LEU A 557 33.53 -12.63 -11.07
C LEU A 557 33.67 -13.48 -9.81
N LEU A 558 33.17 -13.01 -8.69
CA LEU A 558 33.19 -13.72 -7.40
C LEU A 558 32.20 -14.89 -7.41
N SER A 559 30.98 -14.68 -7.91
CA SER A 559 29.96 -15.72 -8.05
C SER A 559 30.50 -16.92 -8.82
N LYS A 560 31.15 -16.68 -9.96
CA LYS A 560 31.81 -17.68 -10.79
C LYS A 560 33.06 -18.30 -10.13
N LYS A 561 33.88 -17.51 -9.45
CA LYS A 561 35.06 -17.97 -8.68
C LYS A 561 34.68 -18.94 -7.55
N PHE A 562 33.56 -18.70 -6.88
CA PHE A 562 33.10 -19.51 -5.73
C PHE A 562 32.07 -20.59 -6.10
N ASN A 563 31.59 -20.62 -7.35
CA ASN A 563 30.52 -21.52 -7.83
C ASN A 563 29.17 -21.30 -7.10
N ILE A 564 28.81 -20.03 -6.88
CA ILE A 564 27.51 -19.63 -6.35
C ILE A 564 26.40 -20.05 -7.33
N THR A 565 25.31 -20.61 -6.81
CA THR A 565 24.09 -20.91 -7.57
C THR A 565 23.39 -19.62 -7.98
N ASP A 566 22.89 -19.48 -9.21
CA ASP A 566 22.15 -18.27 -9.66
C ASP A 566 20.92 -18.00 -8.76
N ILE A 567 20.71 -16.73 -8.39
CA ILE A 567 19.59 -16.29 -7.54
C ILE A 567 18.21 -16.56 -8.17
N LYS A 568 18.14 -16.65 -9.51
CA LYS A 568 16.92 -16.94 -10.28
C LYS A 568 16.64 -18.45 -10.36
N GLU A 569 17.64 -19.31 -10.17
CA GLU A 569 17.47 -20.77 -10.08
C GLU A 569 17.00 -21.21 -8.69
N ASP A 570 17.71 -20.81 -7.62
CA ASP A 570 17.38 -21.16 -6.24
C ASP A 570 17.85 -20.05 -5.26
N PRO A 571 16.98 -19.08 -4.92
CA PRO A 571 17.31 -18.01 -3.97
C PRO A 571 17.76 -18.49 -2.59
N LEU A 572 17.27 -19.65 -2.13
CA LEU A 572 17.62 -20.23 -0.83
C LEU A 572 19.02 -20.82 -0.85
N LYS A 573 19.40 -21.47 -1.95
CA LYS A 573 20.76 -22.00 -2.17
C LYS A 573 21.74 -20.87 -2.46
N TRP A 574 21.43 -19.91 -3.34
CA TRP A 574 22.23 -18.70 -3.58
C TRP A 574 22.64 -18.01 -2.27
N ASN A 575 21.67 -17.69 -1.39
CA ASN A 575 22.00 -17.00 -0.14
C ASN A 575 22.80 -17.90 0.82
N LYS A 576 22.57 -19.22 0.82
CA LYS A 576 23.32 -20.16 1.65
C LYS A 576 24.76 -20.34 1.17
N ASP A 577 24.97 -20.38 -0.15
CA ASP A 577 26.30 -20.46 -0.77
C ASP A 577 27.08 -19.18 -0.42
N TRP A 578 26.45 -18.00 -0.52
CA TRP A 578 27.04 -16.73 -0.06
C TRP A 578 27.30 -16.68 1.45
N GLU A 579 26.35 -17.07 2.31
CA GLU A 579 26.58 -17.11 3.77
C GLU A 579 27.76 -18.04 4.14
N ALA A 580 27.96 -19.15 3.40
CA ALA A 580 29.11 -20.04 3.59
C ALA A 580 30.43 -19.44 3.09
N VAL A 581 30.42 -18.76 1.94
CA VAL A 581 31.59 -18.08 1.36
C VAL A 581 32.04 -16.89 2.23
N ILE A 582 31.09 -16.09 2.72
CA ILE A 582 31.32 -14.99 3.67
C ILE A 582 31.87 -15.53 5.00
N ALA A 583 31.35 -16.64 5.52
CA ALA A 583 31.85 -17.26 6.75
C ALA A 583 33.23 -17.94 6.62
N SER A 584 33.79 -18.04 5.41
CA SER A 584 35.08 -18.71 5.13
C SER A 584 36.12 -17.82 4.44
N SER A 585 35.79 -16.57 4.12
CA SER A 585 36.67 -15.62 3.41
C SER A 585 36.81 -14.30 4.18
N SER A 586 37.96 -13.63 4.07
CA SER A 586 38.09 -12.26 4.57
C SER A 586 37.63 -11.21 3.54
N ALA A 587 37.33 -10.00 4.00
CA ALA A 587 37.07 -8.85 3.11
C ALA A 587 38.25 -8.62 2.13
N ALA A 588 39.47 -8.81 2.60
CA ALA A 588 40.68 -8.72 1.78
C ALA A 588 40.72 -9.76 0.65
N ASP A 589 40.14 -10.95 0.81
CA ASP A 589 40.14 -11.99 -0.23
C ASP A 589 39.05 -11.81 -1.30
N MET A 590 38.01 -11.05 -0.97
CA MET A 590 37.04 -10.53 -1.94
C MET A 590 37.65 -9.39 -2.76
N LEU A 591 38.22 -8.40 -2.08
CA LEU A 591 38.86 -7.24 -2.71
C LEU A 591 40.06 -7.64 -3.57
N LYS A 592 40.93 -8.56 -3.10
CA LYS A 592 42.00 -9.20 -3.92
C LYS A 592 41.45 -9.97 -5.14
N GLY A 593 40.17 -10.34 -5.13
CA GLY A 593 39.50 -10.92 -6.30
C GLY A 593 39.23 -9.86 -7.38
N ILE A 594 38.62 -8.75 -6.98
CA ILE A 594 38.17 -7.69 -7.89
C ILE A 594 39.31 -6.76 -8.34
N CYS A 595 40.28 -6.45 -7.47
CA CYS A 595 41.51 -5.71 -7.85
C CYS A 595 42.45 -6.48 -8.79
N ARG A 596 42.10 -7.70 -9.22
CA ARG A 596 42.79 -8.44 -10.29
C ARG A 596 42.11 -8.32 -11.65
N THR A 597 40.96 -7.64 -11.71
CA THR A 597 40.13 -7.53 -12.92
C THR A 597 39.79 -6.08 -13.26
N LEU A 598 39.75 -5.18 -12.25
CA LEU A 598 39.70 -3.74 -12.45
C LEU A 598 41.12 -3.14 -12.36
N ASP A 599 41.51 -2.34 -13.35
CA ASP A 599 42.78 -1.60 -13.38
C ASP A 599 42.63 -0.09 -13.03
N ASP A 600 43.75 0.61 -12.97
CA ASP A 600 43.86 2.05 -12.63
C ASP A 600 43.12 3.01 -13.58
N SER A 601 42.65 2.55 -14.74
CA SER A 601 41.99 3.40 -15.75
C SER A 601 40.46 3.38 -15.71
N PHE A 602 39.83 2.42 -15.02
CA PHE A 602 38.37 2.26 -15.00
C PHE A 602 37.60 3.39 -14.30
N PHE A 603 38.25 4.15 -13.41
CA PHE A 603 37.60 5.17 -12.58
C PHE A 603 38.55 6.33 -12.28
N THR A 604 38.10 7.55 -12.58
CA THR A 604 38.79 8.80 -12.25
C THR A 604 38.48 9.27 -10.83
N SER A 605 39.03 10.43 -10.43
CA SER A 605 38.65 11.08 -9.16
C SER A 605 37.27 11.73 -9.23
N ASP A 606 36.79 12.04 -10.43
CA ASP A 606 35.57 12.80 -10.66
C ASP A 606 34.38 11.85 -10.75
N ASP A 607 34.58 10.66 -11.33
CA ASP A 607 33.63 9.53 -11.23
C ASP A 607 33.32 9.17 -9.78
N LEU A 608 34.34 9.14 -8.91
CA LEU A 608 34.13 8.93 -7.47
C LEU A 608 33.27 10.03 -6.84
N ALA A 609 33.46 11.30 -7.22
CA ALA A 609 32.66 12.41 -6.72
C ALA A 609 31.19 12.31 -7.17
N VAL A 610 30.94 11.92 -8.43
CA VAL A 610 29.60 11.65 -8.97
C VAL A 610 28.96 10.46 -8.25
N LEU A 611 29.67 9.35 -8.09
CA LEU A 611 29.19 8.15 -7.40
C LEU A 611 28.87 8.40 -5.92
N HIS A 612 29.69 9.19 -5.22
CA HIS A 612 29.40 9.65 -3.84
C HIS A 612 28.15 10.53 -3.79
N SER A 613 27.99 11.47 -4.73
CA SER A 613 26.80 12.33 -4.82
C SER A 613 25.51 11.52 -5.06
N ALA A 614 25.55 10.59 -6.02
CA ALA A 614 24.44 9.69 -6.33
C ALA A 614 24.08 8.77 -5.15
N LEU A 615 25.07 8.18 -4.47
CA LEU A 615 24.84 7.40 -3.25
C LEU A 615 24.17 8.24 -2.16
N ARG A 616 24.59 9.50 -1.96
CA ARG A 616 23.98 10.36 -0.95
C ARG A 616 22.52 10.67 -1.27
N LYS A 617 22.19 11.05 -2.52
CA LYS A 617 20.79 11.27 -2.96
C LYS A 617 19.93 10.03 -2.66
N PHE A 618 20.42 8.85 -3.04
CA PHE A 618 19.72 7.58 -2.81
C PHE A 618 19.55 7.24 -1.31
N GLN A 619 20.54 7.54 -0.47
CA GLN A 619 20.44 7.37 0.99
C GLN A 619 19.40 8.31 1.62
N GLU A 620 19.33 9.57 1.17
CA GLU A 620 18.33 10.53 1.62
C GLU A 620 16.90 10.12 1.21
N GLU A 621 16.74 9.56 0.00
CA GLU A 621 15.48 8.97 -0.48
C GLU A 621 15.06 7.75 0.38
N ILE A 622 15.97 6.82 0.65
CA ILE A 622 15.68 5.64 1.50
C ILE A 622 15.36 6.03 2.95
N ALA A 623 16.01 7.07 3.49
CA ALA A 623 15.68 7.58 4.82
C ALA A 623 14.24 8.11 4.89
N GLN A 624 13.77 8.82 3.85
CA GLN A 624 12.39 9.30 3.76
C GLN A 624 11.39 8.14 3.66
N ASP A 625 11.66 7.14 2.81
CA ASP A 625 10.82 5.94 2.72
C ASP A 625 10.77 5.18 4.06
N LEU A 626 11.91 5.00 4.74
CA LEU A 626 11.96 4.33 6.05
C LEU A 626 11.18 5.10 7.13
N LEU A 627 11.30 6.43 7.17
CA LEU A 627 10.51 7.27 8.07
C LEU A 627 9.01 7.03 7.81
N PHE A 628 8.58 7.16 6.55
CA PHE A 628 7.19 6.93 6.15
C PHE A 628 6.68 5.57 6.62
N VAL A 629 7.32 4.44 6.24
CA VAL A 629 6.78 3.12 6.63
C VAL A 629 6.91 2.84 8.14
N SER A 630 7.81 3.54 8.87
CA SER A 630 7.89 3.43 10.33
C SER A 630 6.65 4.00 11.04
N GLU A 631 6.12 5.13 10.60
CA GLU A 631 4.86 5.71 11.09
C GLU A 631 3.66 4.77 10.85
N HIS A 632 3.75 3.99 9.77
CA HIS A 632 2.72 3.07 9.29
C HIS A 632 2.69 1.71 10.03
N LYS A 633 3.38 1.59 11.17
CA LYS A 633 3.41 0.38 12.03
C LYS A 633 4.03 -0.85 11.35
N LEU A 634 5.03 -0.65 10.48
CA LEU A 634 5.80 -1.73 9.86
C LEU A 634 6.35 -2.71 10.92
N ASP A 635 6.71 -2.19 12.10
CA ASP A 635 7.15 -2.98 13.26
C ASP A 635 6.12 -4.05 13.65
N ALA A 636 4.85 -3.66 13.80
CA ALA A 636 3.78 -4.53 14.23
C ALA A 636 3.42 -5.53 13.13
N VAL A 637 3.26 -5.08 11.88
CA VAL A 637 2.99 -5.94 10.71
C VAL A 637 4.08 -6.99 10.57
N TRP A 638 5.34 -6.56 10.52
CA TRP A 638 6.49 -7.45 10.40
C TRP A 638 6.55 -8.44 11.56
N LEU A 639 6.47 -8.01 12.82
CA LEU A 639 6.54 -8.95 13.94
C LEU A 639 5.38 -9.96 13.91
N LEU A 640 4.17 -9.55 13.50
CA LEU A 640 3.00 -10.41 13.34
C LEU A 640 3.09 -11.42 12.17
N LEU A 641 3.91 -11.19 11.14
CA LEU A 641 4.19 -12.20 10.10
C LEU A 641 4.81 -13.51 10.64
N ASN A 642 4.50 -14.61 9.97
CA ASN A 642 5.10 -15.92 10.22
C ASN A 642 6.55 -16.02 9.67
N ALA A 643 7.28 -17.09 10.02
CA ALA A 643 8.70 -17.21 9.68
C ALA A 643 8.98 -17.54 8.19
N SER A 644 8.00 -18.04 7.44
CA SER A 644 8.09 -18.26 5.99
C SER A 644 7.93 -16.95 5.23
N GLU A 645 6.92 -16.14 5.55
CA GLU A 645 6.69 -14.85 4.87
C GLU A 645 7.83 -13.87 5.13
N LYS A 646 8.33 -13.81 6.36
CA LYS A 646 9.55 -13.04 6.67
C LYS A 646 10.73 -13.44 5.79
N ARG A 647 10.94 -14.75 5.62
CA ARG A 647 12.02 -15.25 4.75
C ARG A 647 11.77 -14.90 3.28
N ARG A 648 10.52 -14.98 2.80
CA ARG A 648 10.13 -14.60 1.45
C ARG A 648 10.44 -13.13 1.17
N HIS A 649 10.02 -12.21 2.04
CA HIS A 649 10.30 -10.78 1.86
C HIS A 649 11.81 -10.46 1.88
N ILE A 650 12.60 -11.11 2.75
CA ILE A 650 14.06 -10.97 2.76
C ILE A 650 14.69 -11.49 1.46
N LEU A 651 14.24 -12.65 0.95
CA LEU A 651 14.73 -13.21 -0.32
C LEU A 651 14.34 -12.36 -1.53
N GLU A 652 13.12 -11.82 -1.54
CA GLU A 652 12.64 -10.91 -2.58
C GLU A 652 13.42 -9.59 -2.58
N GLY A 653 13.72 -9.05 -1.40
CA GLY A 653 14.60 -7.89 -1.24
C GLY A 653 16.04 -8.16 -1.70
N LEU A 654 16.60 -9.32 -1.36
CA LEU A 654 17.92 -9.76 -1.84
C LEU A 654 17.94 -9.90 -3.36
N LYS A 655 16.92 -10.54 -3.94
CA LYS A 655 16.78 -10.74 -5.38
C LYS A 655 16.75 -9.40 -6.12
N LYS A 656 15.86 -8.50 -5.72
CA LYS A 656 15.73 -7.18 -6.35
C LYS A 656 16.93 -6.28 -6.09
N ALA A 657 17.67 -6.45 -4.99
CA ALA A 657 18.95 -5.78 -4.80
C ALA A 657 20.02 -6.22 -5.80
N CYS A 658 20.05 -7.51 -6.17
CA CYS A 658 20.95 -8.00 -7.23
C CYS A 658 20.49 -7.49 -8.60
N GLU A 659 19.19 -7.52 -8.89
CA GLU A 659 18.60 -7.06 -10.16
C GLU A 659 18.68 -5.53 -10.38
N ALA A 660 18.73 -4.73 -9.29
CA ALA A 660 18.84 -3.27 -9.35
C ALA A 660 20.27 -2.73 -9.12
N SER A 661 21.23 -3.59 -8.71
CA SER A 661 22.62 -3.16 -8.54
C SER A 661 23.28 -2.79 -9.88
N PRO A 662 24.28 -1.89 -9.88
CA PRO A 662 25.00 -1.52 -11.09
C PRO A 662 25.49 -2.76 -11.88
N PRO A 663 25.32 -2.79 -13.23
CA PRO A 663 25.63 -3.96 -14.07
C PRO A 663 27.06 -4.48 -13.93
N LEU A 664 27.98 -3.63 -13.46
CA LEU A 664 29.38 -3.95 -13.23
C LEU A 664 29.56 -5.18 -12.33
N TRP A 665 28.76 -5.33 -11.26
CA TRP A 665 28.95 -6.36 -10.22
C TRP A 665 27.69 -7.18 -9.90
N GLY A 666 26.48 -6.64 -10.00
CA GLY A 666 25.23 -7.37 -9.74
C GLY A 666 25.24 -8.18 -8.43
N ASP A 667 25.03 -9.50 -8.55
CA ASP A 667 25.10 -10.48 -7.45
C ASP A 667 26.37 -10.40 -6.59
N ASP A 668 27.54 -10.03 -7.15
CA ASP A 668 28.81 -10.00 -6.40
C ASP A 668 28.82 -8.96 -5.28
N CYS A 669 27.99 -7.91 -5.36
CA CYS A 669 27.80 -6.94 -4.27
C CYS A 669 27.39 -7.62 -2.95
N ARG A 670 26.73 -8.78 -3.02
CA ARG A 670 26.35 -9.61 -1.88
C ARG A 670 27.55 -10.02 -1.00
N ALA A 671 28.73 -10.20 -1.61
CA ALA A 671 29.97 -10.61 -0.94
C ALA A 671 30.47 -9.59 0.09
N PHE A 672 30.07 -8.32 -0.06
CA PHE A 672 30.48 -7.21 0.81
C PHE A 672 29.50 -6.93 1.95
N CYS A 673 28.39 -7.67 2.05
CA CYS A 673 27.28 -7.39 2.96
C CYS A 673 27.07 -8.51 4.01
N PRO A 674 28.03 -8.82 4.89
CA PRO A 674 27.92 -9.93 5.85
C PRO A 674 26.96 -9.66 7.02
N GLU A 675 26.50 -8.42 7.20
CA GLU A 675 25.41 -8.07 8.12
C GLU A 675 24.06 -8.56 7.60
N ILE A 676 23.88 -8.52 6.27
CA ILE A 676 22.70 -9.02 5.56
C ILE A 676 22.75 -10.55 5.58
N THR A 677 22.01 -11.19 6.47
CA THR A 677 21.82 -12.65 6.49
C THR A 677 20.40 -13.01 6.92
N ILE A 678 19.87 -14.12 6.39
CA ILE A 678 18.53 -14.60 6.75
C ILE A 678 18.51 -15.02 8.23
N SER A 679 19.64 -15.54 8.74
CA SER A 679 19.78 -15.95 10.14
C SER A 679 19.77 -14.75 11.11
N ASN A 680 20.47 -13.65 10.81
CA ASN A 680 20.43 -12.42 11.61
C ASN A 680 19.05 -11.78 11.59
N PHE A 681 18.44 -11.61 10.42
CA PHE A 681 17.16 -10.92 10.28
C PHE A 681 15.98 -11.68 10.89
N LEU A 682 15.96 -13.02 10.80
CA LEU A 682 14.96 -13.85 11.47
C LEU A 682 15.25 -14.04 12.97
N SER A 683 16.43 -13.66 13.46
CA SER A 683 16.76 -13.72 14.88
C SER A 683 15.80 -12.87 15.72
N GLN A 684 15.60 -13.27 16.98
CA GLN A 684 14.64 -12.62 17.89
C GLN A 684 13.24 -12.44 17.22
N ARG A 685 12.82 -13.47 16.47
CA ARG A 685 11.52 -13.56 15.76
C ARG A 685 11.28 -12.53 14.65
N GLY A 686 12.36 -11.95 14.11
CA GLY A 686 12.30 -10.87 13.13
C GLY A 686 12.77 -9.52 13.68
N LYS A 687 13.03 -9.38 14.99
CA LYS A 687 13.52 -8.12 15.54
C LYS A 687 14.88 -7.74 14.95
N GLY A 688 15.73 -8.72 14.62
CA GLY A 688 17.02 -8.45 13.96
C GLY A 688 16.91 -7.73 12.60
N PHE A 689 15.78 -7.85 11.89
CA PHE A 689 15.50 -7.04 10.70
C PHE A 689 15.10 -5.61 11.06
N LEU A 690 14.24 -5.42 12.07
CA LEU A 690 13.85 -4.07 12.51
C LEU A 690 15.02 -3.29 13.12
N ASP A 691 15.86 -3.95 13.93
CA ASP A 691 17.09 -3.37 14.49
C ASP A 691 18.09 -2.95 13.39
N PHE A 692 18.02 -3.59 12.22
CA PHE A 692 18.81 -3.23 11.03
C PHE A 692 18.17 -2.07 10.25
N LEU A 693 16.85 -2.05 10.08
CA LEU A 693 16.14 -0.92 9.47
C LEU A 693 16.32 0.37 10.28
N SER A 694 16.15 0.33 11.61
CA SER A 694 16.38 1.49 12.48
C SER A 694 17.81 2.01 12.38
N ARG A 695 18.82 1.13 12.39
CA ARG A 695 20.22 1.55 12.20
C ARG A 695 20.47 2.13 10.80
N THR A 696 19.82 1.60 9.77
CA THR A 696 19.93 2.13 8.40
C THR A 696 19.38 3.56 8.33
N LEU A 697 18.21 3.80 8.93
CA LEU A 697 17.63 5.13 9.06
C LEU A 697 18.55 6.07 9.86
N GLU A 698 18.97 5.68 11.07
CA GLU A 698 19.88 6.48 11.92
C GLU A 698 21.17 6.90 11.19
N VAL A 699 21.72 6.02 10.36
CA VAL A 699 22.96 6.26 9.60
C VAL A 699 22.71 7.11 8.35
N PHE A 700 21.61 6.89 7.61
CA PHE A 700 21.32 7.65 6.38
C PHE A 700 20.75 9.05 6.67
N GLU A 701 19.98 9.24 7.74
CA GLU A 701 19.40 10.54 8.13
C GLU A 701 20.47 11.51 8.70
N SER A 702 21.48 11.00 9.40
CA SER A 702 22.38 11.83 10.22
C SER A 702 23.55 12.48 9.47
N SER A 703 23.74 12.18 8.18
CA SER A 703 25.01 12.43 7.49
C SER A 703 24.95 13.50 6.39
N LYS A 704 25.92 14.44 6.41
CA LYS A 704 26.11 15.46 5.35
C LYS A 704 26.98 14.97 4.19
N THR A 705 27.59 13.81 4.35
CA THR A 705 28.40 13.06 3.37
C THR A 705 27.73 11.70 3.13
N PRO A 706 28.14 10.91 2.14
CA PRO A 706 27.70 9.51 2.05
C PRO A 706 27.95 8.79 3.38
N ALA A 707 26.92 8.11 3.86
CA ALA A 707 26.95 7.42 5.14
C ALA A 707 27.31 5.94 4.91
N PHE A 708 28.10 5.35 5.80
CA PHE A 708 28.51 3.95 5.67
C PHE A 708 28.05 3.15 6.88
N LEU A 709 27.26 2.11 6.64
CA LEU A 709 26.69 1.30 7.71
C LEU A 709 27.81 0.57 8.50
N PRO A 710 27.94 0.83 9.82
CA PRO A 710 28.98 0.23 10.65
C PRO A 710 28.77 -1.27 10.81
N ASN A 711 29.86 -2.00 10.61
CA ASN A 711 29.89 -3.46 10.54
C ASN A 711 31.32 -3.94 10.86
N THR A 712 31.48 -4.71 11.93
CA THR A 712 32.79 -5.14 12.44
C THR A 712 33.63 -5.98 11.47
N TRP A 713 33.05 -6.53 10.38
CA TRP A 713 33.79 -7.21 9.30
C TRP A 713 34.29 -6.25 8.22
N TRP A 714 33.54 -5.19 7.91
CA TRP A 714 33.99 -4.11 7.01
C TRP A 714 34.93 -3.14 7.75
N GLU A 715 34.64 -2.86 9.02
CA GLU A 715 35.52 -2.16 9.95
C GLU A 715 36.81 -2.97 10.18
N GLN A 716 36.78 -4.31 10.20
CA GLN A 716 38.04 -5.07 10.18
C GLN A 716 38.90 -4.80 8.93
N ALA A 717 38.37 -4.21 7.85
CA ALA A 717 39.16 -3.71 6.72
C ALA A 717 39.61 -2.23 6.86
N SER A 718 39.07 -1.45 7.82
CA SER A 718 39.40 -0.02 8.05
C SER A 718 40.06 0.29 9.41
N ASP A 719 39.65 -0.41 10.48
CA ASP A 719 40.20 -0.40 11.85
C ASP A 719 41.42 -1.31 11.97
N LEU A 720 41.74 -2.09 10.93
CA LEU A 720 43.14 -2.34 10.60
C LEU A 720 43.82 -0.96 10.50
N PRO A 721 44.73 -0.56 11.43
CA PRO A 721 45.38 0.77 11.46
C PRO A 721 46.43 0.91 10.33
N ASN A 722 45.94 0.75 9.11
CA ASN A 722 46.63 0.44 7.89
C ASN A 722 47.34 -0.94 7.72
N PRO A 723 47.29 -2.05 8.52
CA PRO A 723 48.07 -3.25 8.18
C PRO A 723 47.63 -4.00 6.92
N TRP A 724 46.38 -4.16 6.50
CA TRP A 724 46.17 -4.80 5.19
C TRP A 724 46.79 -3.97 4.04
N TRP A 725 46.90 -2.66 4.24
CA TRP A 725 47.68 -1.77 3.38
C TRP A 725 49.20 -1.84 3.60
N ASN A 726 49.71 -1.92 4.84
CA ASN A 726 51.13 -1.87 5.19
C ASN A 726 51.81 -3.26 5.21
N GLU A 727 51.14 -4.29 5.70
CA GLU A 727 51.56 -5.70 5.71
C GLU A 727 51.62 -6.22 4.27
N ALA A 728 50.58 -5.98 3.45
CA ALA A 728 50.68 -6.15 2.00
C ALA A 728 51.48 -5.02 1.30
N SER A 729 52.20 -4.17 2.04
CA SER A 729 53.27 -3.29 1.54
C SER A 729 54.65 -3.64 2.14
N ASN A 730 54.71 -4.67 3.00
CA ASN A 730 55.92 -5.24 3.59
C ASN A 730 56.21 -6.62 2.97
N GLU A 731 55.19 -7.34 2.49
CA GLU A 731 55.34 -8.53 1.66
C GLU A 731 55.68 -8.21 0.18
N LEU A 732 55.56 -6.95 -0.25
CA LEU A 732 56.01 -6.47 -1.57
C LEU A 732 57.22 -5.54 -1.41
N PRO A 733 58.22 -5.60 -2.31
CA PRO A 733 59.45 -4.82 -2.17
C PRO A 733 59.20 -3.31 -2.34
N PRO A 734 59.92 -2.42 -1.60
CA PRO A 734 59.70 -0.97 -1.62
C PRO A 734 59.89 -0.23 -2.96
N THR A 735 60.24 -0.94 -4.03
CA THR A 735 60.31 -0.41 -5.41
C THR A 735 58.95 -0.29 -6.08
N GLU A 736 57.91 -0.96 -5.56
CA GLU A 736 56.54 -0.86 -6.09
C GLU A 736 55.70 0.10 -5.22
N GLN A 737 55.65 1.37 -5.63
CA GLN A 737 54.62 2.28 -5.11
C GLN A 737 53.25 1.70 -5.45
N LYS A 738 52.38 1.52 -4.45
CA LYS A 738 51.07 0.89 -4.65
C LYS A 738 50.25 1.68 -5.68
N PRO A 739 49.66 1.00 -6.69
CA PRO A 739 48.86 1.67 -7.71
C PRO A 739 47.66 2.41 -7.12
N ARG A 740 47.26 3.48 -7.81
CA ARG A 740 46.17 4.37 -7.40
C ARG A 740 44.82 3.62 -7.41
N SER A 741 44.67 2.64 -8.30
CA SER A 741 43.53 1.72 -8.40
C SER A 741 43.10 1.14 -7.07
N THR A 742 44.02 0.61 -6.26
CA THR A 742 43.60 -0.21 -5.11
C THR A 742 42.81 0.61 -4.08
N ARG A 743 43.07 1.93 -4.00
CA ARG A 743 42.25 2.84 -3.19
C ARG A 743 40.91 3.11 -3.87
N ILE A 744 40.93 3.45 -5.16
CA ILE A 744 39.74 3.77 -5.95
C ILE A 744 38.76 2.59 -5.98
N VAL A 745 39.25 1.36 -6.20
CA VAL A 745 38.46 0.12 -6.18
C VAL A 745 37.89 -0.17 -4.79
N PHE A 746 38.60 0.14 -3.70
CA PHE A 746 38.03 0.05 -2.34
C PHE A 746 36.95 1.12 -2.08
N GLU A 747 37.11 2.31 -2.64
CA GLU A 747 36.16 3.42 -2.52
C GLU A 747 34.88 3.11 -3.31
N VAL A 748 35.00 2.66 -4.57
CA VAL A 748 33.91 2.06 -5.37
C VAL A 748 33.27 0.86 -4.64
N ALA A 749 34.06 0.00 -3.99
CA ALA A 749 33.52 -1.14 -3.24
C ALA A 749 32.68 -0.72 -2.04
N THR A 750 33.10 0.34 -1.35
CA THR A 750 32.33 0.91 -0.25
C THR A 750 31.04 1.56 -0.77
N ILE A 751 31.07 2.23 -1.92
CA ILE A 751 29.88 2.81 -2.55
C ILE A 751 28.88 1.73 -2.98
N ALA A 752 29.31 0.76 -3.79
CA ALA A 752 28.45 -0.30 -4.32
C ALA A 752 27.89 -1.20 -3.20
N ARG A 753 28.64 -1.46 -2.13
CA ARG A 753 28.12 -2.10 -0.89
C ARG A 753 26.92 -1.33 -0.34
N ASN A 754 27.01 -0.01 -0.20
CA ASN A 754 25.94 0.79 0.41
C ASN A 754 24.77 1.01 -0.54
N GLN A 755 25.00 1.06 -1.87
CA GLN A 755 23.92 0.97 -2.86
C GLN A 755 23.17 -0.37 -2.75
N PHE A 756 23.87 -1.51 -2.70
CA PHE A 756 23.24 -2.83 -2.53
C PHE A 756 22.42 -2.92 -1.22
N ILE A 757 22.94 -2.41 -0.11
CA ILE A 757 22.19 -2.35 1.16
C ILE A 757 20.94 -1.48 1.00
N GLY A 758 21.04 -0.34 0.34
CA GLY A 758 19.92 0.55 0.05
C GLY A 758 18.82 -0.11 -0.78
N HIS A 759 19.18 -0.72 -1.92
CA HIS A 759 18.23 -1.49 -2.73
C HIS A 759 17.64 -2.67 -1.95
N PHE A 760 18.42 -3.39 -1.16
CA PHE A 760 17.92 -4.48 -0.31
C PHE A 760 16.84 -4.00 0.67
N VAL A 761 17.07 -2.86 1.34
CA VAL A 761 16.12 -2.27 2.27
C VAL A 761 14.85 -1.82 1.54
N LEU A 762 15.00 -1.01 0.50
CA LEU A 762 13.89 -0.49 -0.31
C LEU A 762 13.02 -1.63 -0.86
N CYS A 763 13.64 -2.66 -1.45
CA CYS A 763 12.92 -3.77 -2.04
C CYS A 763 12.30 -4.73 -1.00
N SER A 764 12.94 -4.92 0.17
CA SER A 764 12.35 -5.68 1.28
C SER A 764 11.11 -4.98 1.84
N VAL A 765 11.20 -3.68 2.11
CA VAL A 765 10.11 -2.86 2.65
C VAL A 765 8.99 -2.72 1.63
N GLY A 766 9.31 -2.45 0.36
CA GLY A 766 8.36 -2.42 -0.75
C GLY A 766 7.65 -3.76 -0.98
N SER A 767 8.33 -4.90 -0.79
CA SER A 767 7.72 -6.23 -0.82
C SER A 767 6.69 -6.44 0.29
N ILE A 768 6.95 -5.93 1.49
CA ILE A 768 6.00 -5.98 2.62
C ILE A 768 4.81 -5.04 2.35
N GLY A 769 5.08 -3.79 1.92
CA GLY A 769 4.06 -2.79 1.62
C GLY A 769 3.12 -3.22 0.49
N HIS A 770 3.65 -3.81 -0.58
CA HIS A 770 2.88 -4.41 -1.67
C HIS A 770 1.87 -5.45 -1.15
N ASP A 771 2.30 -6.33 -0.25
CA ASP A 771 1.47 -7.42 0.28
C ASP A 771 0.46 -6.94 1.34
N VAL A 772 0.75 -5.84 2.04
CA VAL A 772 -0.20 -5.10 2.90
C VAL A 772 -1.31 -4.48 2.04
N VAL A 773 -0.95 -3.74 0.99
CA VAL A 773 -1.90 -3.06 0.09
C VAL A 773 -2.78 -4.07 -0.64
N ASN A 774 -2.19 -5.12 -1.21
CA ASN A 774 -2.91 -6.17 -1.94
C ASN A 774 -3.55 -7.24 -1.04
N ARG A 775 -3.35 -7.17 0.29
CA ARG A 775 -3.85 -8.15 1.28
C ARG A 775 -3.54 -9.60 0.89
N SER A 776 -2.27 -9.88 0.58
CA SER A 776 -1.84 -11.20 0.12
C SER A 776 -2.19 -12.29 1.13
N GLU A 777 -2.37 -13.55 0.69
CA GLU A 777 -2.82 -14.64 1.58
C GLU A 777 -1.86 -14.86 2.79
N GLY A 778 -0.57 -14.57 2.64
CA GLY A 778 0.42 -14.59 3.73
C GLY A 778 0.33 -13.40 4.71
N MET A 779 -0.28 -12.29 4.27
CA MET A 779 -0.50 -11.06 5.06
C MET A 779 -1.90 -11.00 5.68
N LYS A 780 -2.86 -11.76 5.16
CA LYS A 780 -4.30 -11.76 5.50
C LYS A 780 -4.61 -11.81 6.99
N ASP A 781 -4.06 -12.78 7.73
CA ASP A 781 -4.24 -12.90 9.18
C ASP A 781 -3.63 -11.69 9.94
N VAL A 782 -2.56 -11.10 9.39
CA VAL A 782 -1.93 -9.90 9.96
C VAL A 782 -2.80 -8.67 9.70
N MET A 783 -3.37 -8.52 8.50
CA MET A 783 -4.28 -7.43 8.18
C MET A 783 -5.59 -7.51 8.97
N ASP A 784 -6.14 -8.70 9.20
CA ASP A 784 -7.31 -8.85 10.07
C ASP A 784 -7.01 -8.33 11.48
N ILE A 785 -5.86 -8.71 12.06
CA ILE A 785 -5.41 -8.20 13.36
C ILE A 785 -5.16 -6.68 13.33
N VAL A 786 -4.57 -6.13 12.27
CA VAL A 786 -4.24 -4.70 12.15
C VAL A 786 -5.49 -3.83 11.96
N ASP A 787 -6.46 -4.28 11.15
CA ASP A 787 -7.72 -3.58 10.88
C ASP A 787 -8.71 -3.71 12.05
N ASN A 788 -8.83 -4.91 12.64
CA ASN A 788 -9.84 -5.21 13.65
C ASN A 788 -9.39 -4.94 15.09
N SER A 789 -8.16 -4.47 15.33
CA SER A 789 -7.68 -4.08 16.67
C SER A 789 -7.22 -2.62 16.73
N ASN A 790 -7.24 -2.03 17.92
CA ASN A 790 -6.63 -0.71 18.10
C ASN A 790 -5.10 -0.80 18.00
N GLY A 791 -4.44 0.24 17.47
CA GLY A 791 -2.99 0.28 17.24
C GLY A 791 -2.11 0.23 18.50
N TYR A 792 -2.71 0.20 19.69
CA TYR A 792 -2.04 -0.18 20.93
C TYR A 792 -1.97 -1.70 21.05
N PHE A 793 -3.11 -2.39 20.99
CA PHE A 793 -3.18 -3.86 21.05
C PHE A 793 -2.36 -4.54 19.96
N THR A 794 -2.36 -4.02 18.72
CA THR A 794 -1.52 -4.55 17.63
C THR A 794 -0.03 -4.56 18.01
N ARG A 795 0.46 -3.46 18.60
CA ARG A 795 1.85 -3.32 19.08
C ARG A 795 2.10 -4.12 20.37
N SER A 796 1.13 -4.20 21.28
CA SER A 796 1.21 -5.09 22.46
C SER A 796 1.33 -6.56 22.04
N LEU A 797 0.56 -7.00 21.04
CA LEU A 797 0.59 -8.37 20.53
C LEU A 797 1.89 -8.65 19.76
N ALA A 798 2.39 -7.70 18.96
CA ALA A 798 3.71 -7.78 18.33
C ALA A 798 4.86 -7.88 19.35
N SER A 799 4.84 -7.03 20.38
CA SER A 799 5.81 -7.01 21.50
C SER A 799 5.68 -8.25 22.41
N PHE A 800 4.49 -8.80 22.57
CA PHE A 800 4.28 -10.09 23.21
C PHE A 800 4.86 -11.20 22.34
N LYS A 801 4.60 -11.16 21.02
CA LYS A 801 5.04 -12.17 20.06
C LYS A 801 6.57 -12.33 20.00
N THR A 802 7.35 -11.28 20.21
CA THR A 802 8.83 -11.35 20.32
C THR A 802 9.33 -11.90 21.66
N LYS A 803 8.57 -11.76 22.75
CA LYS A 803 8.89 -12.33 24.08
C LYS A 803 8.55 -13.83 24.18
N LEU A 804 7.84 -14.37 23.19
CA LEU A 804 7.53 -15.80 23.08
C LEU A 804 8.79 -16.61 22.75
N ARG A 805 8.80 -17.88 23.18
CA ARG A 805 9.91 -18.81 22.97
C ARG A 805 9.70 -19.59 21.67
N ASP A 806 10.75 -19.71 20.86
CA ASP A 806 10.73 -20.44 19.58
C ASP A 806 10.75 -21.96 19.73
N LYS A 807 11.21 -22.44 20.88
CA LYS A 807 11.33 -23.85 21.22
C LYS A 807 10.79 -24.06 22.63
N PRO A 808 10.14 -25.19 22.91
CA PRO A 808 9.74 -25.51 24.27
C PRO A 808 10.97 -25.62 25.17
N LEU A 809 10.82 -25.23 26.44
CA LEU A 809 11.88 -25.32 27.43
C LEU A 809 12.30 -26.77 27.65
N ILE A 810 13.60 -27.00 27.49
CA ILE A 810 14.25 -28.23 27.92
C ILE A 810 14.50 -28.11 29.43
N ARG A 811 13.59 -28.67 30.22
CA ARG A 811 13.73 -28.80 31.69
C ARG A 811 14.26 -30.18 32.06
N CYS A 812 14.96 -30.26 33.19
CA CYS A 812 15.33 -31.53 33.78
C CYS A 812 14.15 -32.15 34.54
N GLU A 813 13.65 -33.32 34.12
CA GLU A 813 12.48 -33.97 34.75
C GLU A 813 12.69 -34.24 36.25
N ASN A 814 13.94 -34.34 36.73
CA ASN A 814 14.28 -34.57 38.13
C ASN A 814 14.33 -33.30 38.99
N CYS A 815 14.88 -32.20 38.48
CA CYS A 815 15.19 -30.99 39.29
C CYS A 815 14.67 -29.68 38.69
N THR A 816 13.81 -29.77 37.67
CA THR A 816 13.05 -28.71 36.97
C THR A 816 13.85 -27.54 36.35
N LYS A 817 15.16 -27.47 36.60
CA LYS A 817 16.08 -26.51 35.98
C LYS A 817 15.99 -26.53 34.46
N ILE A 818 15.93 -25.34 33.87
CA ILE A 818 16.12 -25.08 32.44
C ILE A 818 17.63 -25.07 32.09
N GLN A 819 17.99 -24.86 30.82
CA GLN A 819 19.39 -24.87 30.37
C GLN A 819 20.15 -23.62 30.84
N GLU A 820 19.46 -22.51 30.97
CA GLU A 820 19.95 -21.20 31.38
C GLU A 820 20.23 -21.12 32.90
N GLU A 821 19.62 -22.01 33.70
CA GLU A 821 19.87 -22.15 35.14
C GLU A 821 21.08 -23.06 35.47
N ILE A 822 21.84 -23.47 34.45
CA ILE A 822 23.02 -24.32 34.57
C ILE A 822 24.21 -23.51 34.04
N GLU A 823 25.11 -23.12 34.93
CA GLU A 823 26.26 -22.23 34.66
C GLU A 823 27.25 -22.76 33.60
N GLN A 824 27.13 -24.04 33.24
CA GLN A 824 27.88 -24.70 32.18
C GLN A 824 26.91 -25.05 31.04
N ALA A 825 27.38 -24.99 29.79
CA ALA A 825 26.61 -25.32 28.59
C ALA A 825 26.32 -26.85 28.46
N VAL A 826 25.63 -27.42 29.44
CA VAL A 826 25.40 -28.86 29.56
C VAL A 826 24.30 -29.30 28.60
N ARG A 827 24.70 -30.07 27.58
CA ARG A 827 23.77 -30.75 26.68
C ARG A 827 22.91 -31.75 27.47
N PHE A 828 21.60 -31.49 27.56
CA PHE A 828 20.67 -32.37 28.27
C PHE A 828 20.67 -33.77 27.66
N MET A 829 20.76 -34.78 28.53
CA MET A 829 20.63 -36.18 28.14
C MET A 829 19.15 -36.51 27.95
N VAL A 830 18.83 -37.30 26.93
CA VAL A 830 17.45 -37.75 26.64
C VAL A 830 17.28 -39.22 27.02
N CYS A 831 16.13 -39.59 27.60
CA CYS A 831 15.79 -40.99 27.79
C CYS A 831 15.50 -41.67 26.43
N GLY A 832 16.48 -42.44 25.92
CA GLY A 832 16.40 -43.09 24.61
C GLY A 832 15.18 -43.99 24.41
N THR A 833 14.71 -44.67 25.46
CA THR A 833 13.48 -45.48 25.44
C THR A 833 12.22 -44.63 25.27
N CYS A 834 12.19 -43.40 25.78
CA CYS A 834 11.06 -42.50 25.56
C CYS A 834 11.14 -41.89 24.15
N LYS A 835 12.30 -41.35 23.75
CA LYS A 835 12.54 -40.78 22.41
C LYS A 835 12.24 -41.75 21.25
N SER A 836 12.38 -43.07 21.48
CA SER A 836 12.10 -44.11 20.46
C SER A 836 10.70 -44.72 20.51
N LYS A 837 9.93 -44.54 21.60
CA LYS A 837 8.59 -45.16 21.76
C LYS A 837 7.45 -44.17 21.95
N LEU A 838 7.74 -42.90 22.22
CA LEU A 838 6.77 -41.88 22.58
C LEU A 838 7.04 -40.62 21.74
N ALA A 839 6.01 -39.85 21.40
CA ALA A 839 6.11 -38.63 20.61
C ALA A 839 6.73 -37.41 21.36
N PHE A 840 7.43 -37.66 22.48
CA PHE A 840 8.03 -36.64 23.34
C PHE A 840 9.34 -37.14 23.97
N GLU A 841 10.20 -36.19 24.36
CA GLU A 841 11.51 -36.46 24.92
C GLU A 841 11.54 -36.13 26.42
N VAL A 842 12.12 -37.03 27.22
CA VAL A 842 12.33 -36.78 28.67
C VAL A 842 13.80 -36.44 28.89
N HIS A 843 14.03 -35.21 29.36
CA HIS A 843 15.35 -34.59 29.43
C HIS A 843 15.90 -34.58 30.87
N TYR A 844 17.22 -34.74 30.98
CA TYR A 844 17.95 -34.70 32.25
C TYR A 844 19.25 -33.91 32.11
N CYS A 845 19.49 -32.94 32.99
CA CYS A 845 20.73 -32.16 32.99
C CYS A 845 21.96 -32.97 33.46
N SER A 846 21.78 -34.11 34.13
CA SER A 846 22.89 -34.97 34.53
C SER A 846 22.48 -36.43 34.76
N ARG A 847 23.45 -37.33 34.71
CA ARG A 847 23.25 -38.77 35.02
C ARG A 847 22.86 -39.01 36.48
N THR A 848 23.23 -38.11 37.39
CA THR A 848 22.76 -38.09 38.79
C THR A 848 21.27 -37.78 38.85
N CYS A 849 20.81 -36.77 38.11
CA CYS A 849 19.39 -36.44 37.99
C CYS A 849 18.58 -37.59 37.37
N GLN A 850 19.05 -38.17 36.26
CA GLN A 850 18.41 -39.33 35.64
C GLN A 850 18.30 -40.52 36.62
N LYS A 851 19.38 -40.84 37.35
CA LYS A 851 19.37 -41.92 38.37
C LYS A 851 18.39 -41.64 39.52
N LYS A 852 18.26 -40.39 39.97
CA LYS A 852 17.37 -40.01 41.09
C LYS A 852 15.88 -40.09 40.70
N ASP A 853 15.54 -39.75 39.46
CA ASP A 853 14.17 -39.83 38.95
C ASP A 853 13.78 -41.23 38.44
N TRP A 854 14.77 -42.08 38.11
CA TRP A 854 14.55 -43.44 37.57
C TRP A 854 13.54 -44.31 38.34
N PRO A 855 13.43 -44.31 39.69
CA PRO A 855 12.41 -45.10 40.42
C PRO A 855 10.96 -44.63 40.18
N VAL A 856 10.77 -43.39 39.72
CA VAL A 856 9.49 -42.87 39.25
C VAL A 856 9.36 -43.15 37.76
N HIS A 857 10.29 -42.65 36.96
CA HIS A 857 10.26 -42.73 35.50
C HIS A 857 10.17 -44.17 34.96
N LYS A 858 10.91 -45.13 35.53
CA LYS A 858 10.93 -46.55 35.08
C LYS A 858 9.53 -47.19 35.04
N ARG A 859 8.58 -46.73 35.87
CA ARG A 859 7.20 -47.26 35.87
C ARG A 859 6.43 -46.92 34.59
N ALA A 860 6.71 -45.76 33.99
CA ALA A 860 6.05 -45.23 32.79
C ALA A 860 6.92 -45.26 31.51
N CYS A 861 8.24 -45.37 31.66
CA CYS A 861 9.24 -45.33 30.59
C CYS A 861 8.87 -46.19 29.38
N GLY A 862 8.65 -45.55 28.22
CA GLY A 862 8.29 -46.23 26.98
C GLY A 862 6.92 -46.94 26.99
N LYS A 863 6.00 -46.54 27.88
CA LYS A 863 4.60 -47.01 27.93
C LYS A 863 3.61 -45.86 27.70
N ASN A 864 3.39 -45.04 28.73
CA ASN A 864 2.42 -43.95 28.75
C ASN A 864 3.14 -42.64 29.13
N LYS A 865 2.57 -41.51 28.69
CA LYS A 865 3.09 -40.18 29.00
C LYS A 865 2.91 -39.85 30.48
N VAL A 866 4.03 -39.79 31.21
CA VAL A 866 4.10 -39.26 32.58
C VAL A 866 5.15 -38.13 32.60
N SER A 867 4.75 -37.02 31.99
CA SER A 867 5.38 -35.70 32.16
C SER A 867 4.79 -35.05 33.42
N LYS A 868 5.61 -34.49 34.31
CA LYS A 868 5.15 -33.86 35.57
C LYS A 868 4.35 -32.55 35.42
N GLY A 869 3.86 -32.22 34.23
CA GLY A 869 3.12 -30.98 33.96
C GLY A 869 3.99 -29.72 34.10
N LEU A 870 5.29 -29.82 33.79
CA LEU A 870 6.24 -28.72 33.96
C LEU A 870 5.91 -27.56 33.00
N SER A 871 5.75 -26.35 33.53
CA SER A 871 5.42 -25.17 32.72
C SER A 871 6.52 -24.87 31.70
N GLY A 872 6.13 -24.53 30.47
CA GLY A 872 7.06 -24.19 29.40
C GLY A 872 7.61 -25.36 28.57
N THR A 873 7.42 -26.63 28.93
CA THR A 873 7.87 -27.78 28.11
C THR A 873 6.89 -28.08 26.96
N LYS A 874 7.23 -28.95 25.99
CA LYS A 874 6.40 -29.21 24.77
C LYS A 874 4.95 -29.64 25.08
N GLU A 875 4.73 -30.09 26.32
CA GLU A 875 3.49 -30.60 26.86
C GLU A 875 2.56 -29.53 27.45
N ASP A 876 3.10 -28.35 27.80
CA ASP A 876 2.33 -27.19 28.23
C ASP A 876 1.68 -26.52 27.00
N ARG A 877 0.35 -26.37 26.97
CA ARG A 877 -0.34 -25.67 25.86
C ARG A 877 0.10 -24.21 25.73
N LEU A 878 0.72 -23.66 26.76
CA LEU A 878 1.21 -22.29 26.85
C LEU A 878 2.75 -22.25 26.80
N TRP A 879 3.42 -23.26 26.23
CA TRP A 879 4.89 -23.39 26.24
C TRP A 879 5.63 -22.26 25.53
N ALA A 880 5.06 -21.79 24.42
CA ALA A 880 5.62 -20.69 23.64
C ALA A 880 5.48 -19.36 24.39
N LEU A 881 4.57 -19.29 25.36
CA LEU A 881 4.31 -18.10 26.15
C LEU A 881 5.35 -18.04 27.29
N PRO A 882 5.96 -16.87 27.56
CA PRO A 882 7.04 -16.78 28.54
C PRO A 882 6.61 -17.31 29.91
N ILE A 883 7.59 -17.72 30.72
CA ILE A 883 7.40 -17.84 32.16
C ILE A 883 7.37 -16.41 32.69
N ASP A 884 6.19 -15.81 32.67
CA ASP A 884 5.86 -14.59 33.39
C ASP A 884 4.70 -14.89 34.36
N PRO A 885 4.56 -14.13 35.45
CA PRO A 885 3.52 -14.37 36.45
C PRO A 885 2.08 -14.34 35.89
N PHE A 886 1.79 -13.51 34.88
CA PHE A 886 0.49 -13.49 34.18
C PHE A 886 0.22 -14.83 33.49
N MET A 887 1.20 -15.37 32.77
CA MET A 887 1.04 -16.66 32.11
C MET A 887 0.95 -17.84 33.07
N ASP A 888 1.59 -17.77 34.25
CA ASP A 888 1.39 -18.80 35.28
C ASP A 888 -0.01 -18.74 35.92
N ILE A 889 -0.62 -17.55 36.07
CA ILE A 889 -2.05 -17.43 36.40
C ILE A 889 -2.93 -18.16 35.36
N MET A 890 -2.71 -17.93 34.06
CA MET A 890 -3.43 -18.61 32.97
C MET A 890 -3.25 -20.15 32.96
N ARG A 891 -2.14 -20.66 33.53
CA ARG A 891 -1.91 -22.11 33.74
C ARG A 891 -2.71 -22.66 34.92
N THR A 892 -2.99 -21.85 35.95
CA THR A 892 -3.70 -22.27 37.18
C THR A 892 -5.22 -22.34 37.06
N PHE A 893 -5.81 -21.76 36.00
CA PHE A 893 -7.27 -21.73 35.85
C PHE A 893 -7.88 -23.13 35.73
N PRO A 894 -8.97 -23.44 36.48
CA PRO A 894 -9.71 -24.67 36.32
C PRO A 894 -10.21 -24.84 34.89
N ARG A 895 -10.04 -26.04 34.33
CA ARG A 895 -10.53 -26.39 33.00
C ARG A 895 -11.65 -27.42 33.11
N SER A 896 -12.67 -27.26 32.26
CA SER A 896 -13.68 -28.28 32.01
C SER A 896 -13.05 -29.55 31.42
N GLN A 897 -13.79 -30.65 31.37
CA GLN A 897 -13.34 -31.92 30.76
C GLN A 897 -13.05 -31.79 29.26
N ASP A 898 -13.72 -30.85 28.57
CA ASP A 898 -13.44 -30.44 27.19
C ASP A 898 -12.19 -29.54 27.04
N GLY A 899 -11.64 -29.03 28.15
CA GLY A 899 -10.48 -28.14 28.20
C GLY A 899 -10.78 -26.64 28.13
N THR A 900 -12.06 -26.23 28.04
CA THR A 900 -12.53 -24.84 28.14
C THR A 900 -12.39 -24.28 29.56
N ILE A 901 -12.47 -22.95 29.69
CA ILE A 901 -12.38 -22.23 30.96
C ILE A 901 -13.66 -21.39 31.09
N ALA A 902 -14.58 -21.79 31.96
CA ALA A 902 -15.77 -21.00 32.23
C ALA A 902 -15.39 -19.74 33.05
N PRO A 903 -15.88 -18.52 32.70
CA PRO A 903 -15.49 -17.30 33.41
C PRO A 903 -15.72 -17.35 34.93
N ARG A 904 -16.80 -18.03 35.38
CA ARG A 904 -17.11 -18.23 36.81
C ARG A 904 -15.99 -18.93 37.60
N ASP A 905 -15.20 -19.77 36.93
CA ASP A 905 -14.15 -20.58 37.55
C ASP A 905 -12.78 -19.89 37.52
N ILE A 906 -12.68 -18.71 36.88
CA ILE A 906 -11.56 -17.78 37.01
C ILE A 906 -11.66 -17.08 38.38
N GLY A 907 -11.00 -17.70 39.37
CA GLY A 907 -10.91 -17.20 40.74
C GLY A 907 -9.94 -16.04 40.93
N VAL A 908 -9.45 -15.85 42.16
CA VAL A 908 -8.58 -14.73 42.57
C VAL A 908 -7.10 -14.99 42.22
N GLY A 909 -6.77 -16.19 41.73
CA GLY A 909 -5.40 -16.66 41.51
C GLY A 909 -4.66 -17.03 42.81
N PRO A 910 -3.61 -17.85 42.74
CA PRO A 910 -2.73 -18.09 43.88
C PRO A 910 -1.91 -16.83 44.18
N SER A 911 -1.82 -16.45 45.46
CA SER A 911 -1.01 -15.32 45.89
C SER A 911 0.48 -15.69 45.95
N THR A 912 1.29 -15.11 45.08
CA THR A 912 2.76 -15.28 45.06
C THR A 912 3.49 -14.51 46.16
N GLY A 913 2.82 -13.50 46.75
CA GLY A 913 3.29 -12.74 47.91
C GLY A 913 2.17 -12.53 48.94
N LYS A 914 2.47 -11.83 50.03
CA LYS A 914 1.47 -11.50 51.06
C LYS A 914 0.52 -10.41 50.52
N ARG A 915 -0.77 -10.71 50.43
CA ARG A 915 -1.84 -9.74 50.11
C ARG A 915 -2.00 -8.70 51.23
N SER A 916 -2.53 -7.53 50.91
CA SER A 916 -2.98 -6.60 51.95
C SER A 916 -4.23 -7.15 52.68
N PRO A 917 -4.56 -6.71 53.90
CA PRO A 917 -5.80 -7.13 54.57
C PRO A 917 -7.08 -6.80 53.78
N ALA A 918 -7.05 -5.78 52.93
CA ALA A 918 -8.17 -5.47 52.03
C ALA A 918 -8.24 -6.48 50.86
N ALA A 919 -7.10 -6.81 50.24
CA ALA A 919 -7.03 -7.81 49.18
C ALA A 919 -7.32 -9.24 49.69
N GLU A 920 -6.99 -9.56 50.95
CA GLU A 920 -7.40 -10.80 51.62
C GLU A 920 -8.92 -10.84 51.84
N ARG A 921 -9.54 -9.75 52.33
CA ARG A 921 -11.00 -9.62 52.44
C ARG A 921 -11.69 -9.77 51.07
N GLN A 922 -11.13 -9.14 50.04
CA GLN A 922 -11.65 -9.19 48.69
C GLN A 922 -11.56 -10.60 48.10
N ALA A 923 -10.43 -11.29 48.32
CA ALA A 923 -10.27 -12.68 47.89
C ALA A 923 -11.30 -13.60 48.56
N TYR A 924 -11.46 -13.50 49.88
CA TYR A 924 -12.41 -14.29 50.66
C TYR A 924 -13.85 -14.15 50.15
N LEU A 925 -14.31 -12.93 49.86
CA LEU A 925 -15.66 -12.69 49.36
C LEU A 925 -15.89 -13.25 47.95
N LEU A 926 -14.89 -13.16 47.08
CA LEU A 926 -14.94 -13.71 45.71
C LEU A 926 -14.85 -15.25 45.68
N GLU A 927 -14.16 -15.86 46.65
CA GLU A 927 -14.13 -17.31 46.83
C GLU A 927 -15.46 -17.83 47.43
N ALA A 928 -16.09 -17.05 48.31
CA ALA A 928 -17.41 -17.35 48.86
C ALA A 928 -18.57 -17.15 47.86
N ASN A 929 -18.44 -16.23 46.90
CA ASN A 929 -19.45 -15.99 45.86
C ASN A 929 -18.80 -15.81 44.47
N LYS A 930 -18.66 -16.93 43.74
CA LYS A 930 -18.02 -17.00 42.43
C LYS A 930 -18.76 -16.25 41.31
N ASP A 931 -20.04 -15.94 41.47
CA ASP A 931 -20.82 -15.26 40.43
C ASP A 931 -20.63 -13.73 40.45
N VAL A 932 -20.08 -13.19 41.54
CA VAL A 932 -19.64 -11.79 41.65
C VAL A 932 -18.25 -11.63 41.05
N ASP A 933 -18.03 -10.52 40.33
CA ASP A 933 -16.75 -10.22 39.68
C ASP A 933 -15.84 -9.37 40.57
N TYR A 934 -16.41 -8.45 41.33
CA TYR A 934 -15.70 -7.61 42.30
C TYR A 934 -16.67 -7.12 43.38
N PHE A 935 -16.18 -6.89 44.60
CA PHE A 935 -16.96 -6.23 45.67
C PHE A 935 -16.41 -4.81 45.89
N LEU A 936 -17.28 -3.81 45.90
CA LEU A 936 -16.95 -2.47 46.38
C LEU A 936 -17.51 -2.26 47.79
N PHE A 937 -16.94 -1.32 48.55
CA PHE A 937 -17.47 -0.92 49.85
C PHE A 937 -17.89 0.56 49.85
N THR A 938 -19.09 0.84 50.32
CA THR A 938 -19.57 2.20 50.58
C THR A 938 -18.81 2.87 51.73
N ALA A 939 -19.03 4.16 51.97
CA ALA A 939 -18.51 4.86 53.15
C ALA A 939 -19.00 4.27 54.50
N SER A 940 -20.14 3.56 54.51
CA SER A 940 -20.66 2.78 55.65
C SER A 940 -19.98 1.39 55.81
N GLY A 941 -19.15 0.97 54.85
CA GLY A 941 -18.50 -0.34 54.83
C GLY A 941 -19.36 -1.48 54.28
N GLU A 942 -20.55 -1.16 53.75
CA GLU A 942 -21.51 -2.13 53.19
C GLU A 942 -21.04 -2.63 51.82
N PRO A 943 -21.13 -3.94 51.53
CA PRO A 943 -20.66 -4.52 50.27
C PRO A 943 -21.65 -4.26 49.12
N CYS A 944 -21.12 -3.74 48.01
CA CYS A 944 -21.80 -3.63 46.72
C CYS A 944 -21.19 -4.63 45.74
N CYS A 945 -22.01 -5.55 45.21
CA CYS A 945 -21.56 -6.55 44.25
C CYS A 945 -21.53 -5.98 42.82
N LEU A 946 -20.37 -6.01 42.17
CA LEU A 946 -20.25 -5.77 40.73
C LEU A 946 -20.35 -7.10 39.97
N VAL A 947 -21.23 -7.13 38.98
CA VAL A 947 -21.43 -8.26 38.06
C VAL A 947 -21.40 -7.75 36.63
N ILE A 948 -20.55 -8.34 35.81
CA ILE A 948 -20.31 -8.01 34.41
C ILE A 948 -21.16 -8.96 33.56
N ASN A 949 -22.04 -8.42 32.71
CA ASN A 949 -22.98 -9.24 31.94
C ASN A 949 -22.38 -9.81 30.64
N ASP A 950 -21.42 -9.11 30.04
CA ASP A 950 -20.70 -9.60 28.87
C ASP A 950 -19.67 -10.68 29.27
N SER A 951 -19.67 -11.82 28.57
CA SER A 951 -18.83 -12.97 28.90
C SER A 951 -17.33 -12.73 28.65
N ALA A 952 -16.99 -12.02 27.57
CA ALA A 952 -15.61 -11.73 27.21
C ALA A 952 -15.03 -10.60 28.08
N VAL A 953 -15.81 -9.56 28.37
CA VAL A 953 -15.42 -8.51 29.33
C VAL A 953 -15.30 -9.10 30.74
N LYS A 954 -16.18 -10.02 31.15
CA LYS A 954 -16.06 -10.78 32.40
C LYS A 954 -14.79 -11.62 32.44
N MET A 955 -14.47 -12.36 31.37
CA MET A 955 -13.24 -13.15 31.29
C MET A 955 -12.00 -12.25 31.37
N ALA A 956 -11.92 -11.22 30.54
CA ALA A 956 -10.84 -10.23 30.54
C ALA A 956 -10.67 -9.56 31.90
N PHE A 957 -11.76 -9.14 32.54
CA PHE A 957 -11.74 -8.52 33.86
C PHE A 957 -11.21 -9.48 34.94
N ARG A 958 -11.72 -10.73 34.99
CA ARG A 958 -11.27 -11.71 35.99
C ARG A 958 -9.80 -12.08 35.82
N ILE A 959 -9.31 -12.14 34.57
CA ILE A 959 -7.88 -12.31 34.26
C ILE A 959 -7.09 -11.13 34.82
N MET A 960 -7.38 -9.89 34.41
CA MET A 960 -6.65 -8.70 34.86
C MET A 960 -6.74 -8.49 36.38
N ARG A 961 -7.87 -8.81 37.02
CA ARG A 961 -8.08 -8.81 38.47
C ARG A 961 -7.17 -9.83 39.17
N ALA A 962 -7.03 -11.04 38.62
CA ALA A 962 -6.10 -12.04 39.16
C ALA A 962 -4.65 -11.57 38.98
N SER A 963 -4.32 -10.89 37.87
CA SER A 963 -2.99 -10.31 37.65
C SER A 963 -2.65 -9.19 38.65
N ALA A 964 -3.61 -8.30 38.92
CA ALA A 964 -3.50 -7.23 39.90
C ALA A 964 -3.32 -7.72 41.35
N MET A 965 -3.66 -8.99 41.64
CA MET A 965 -3.39 -9.62 42.94
C MET A 965 -1.92 -10.08 43.10
N MET A 966 -1.05 -9.76 42.13
CA MET A 966 0.40 -9.83 42.21
C MET A 966 1.00 -8.41 42.20
N PRO A 967 2.22 -8.20 42.74
CA PRO A 967 2.88 -6.89 42.69
C PRO A 967 3.00 -6.34 41.25
N ASP A 968 2.83 -5.02 41.13
CA ASP A 968 3.20 -4.18 39.99
C ASP A 968 2.54 -4.43 38.62
N ILE A 969 1.51 -5.29 38.51
CA ILE A 969 0.92 -5.66 37.21
C ILE A 969 -0.59 -5.35 37.11
N GLY A 970 -0.96 -4.32 36.33
CA GLY A 970 -2.30 -4.19 35.74
C GLY A 970 -3.43 -3.71 36.66
N ALA A 971 -3.13 -3.32 37.90
CA ALA A 971 -4.14 -2.84 38.85
C ALA A 971 -4.80 -1.52 38.41
N GLU A 972 -4.10 -0.67 37.66
CA GLU A 972 -4.64 0.53 37.02
C GLU A 972 -5.66 0.23 35.92
N VAL A 973 -5.53 -0.90 35.22
CA VAL A 973 -6.48 -1.36 34.20
C VAL A 973 -7.77 -1.87 34.84
N VAL A 974 -7.64 -2.54 35.99
CA VAL A 974 -8.77 -2.96 36.84
C VAL A 974 -9.46 -1.72 37.44
N ALA A 975 -8.69 -0.74 37.92
CA ALA A 975 -9.19 0.52 38.47
C ALA A 975 -10.00 1.32 37.45
N GLU A 976 -9.50 1.48 36.21
CA GLU A 976 -10.23 2.14 35.12
C GLU A 976 -11.61 1.52 34.89
N TYR A 977 -11.68 0.19 34.75
CA TYR A 977 -12.93 -0.48 34.44
C TYR A 977 -13.93 -0.44 35.60
N ILE A 978 -13.47 -0.61 36.83
CA ILE A 978 -14.30 -0.46 38.03
C ILE A 978 -14.86 0.97 38.11
N LEU A 979 -14.03 1.99 37.86
CA LEU A 979 -14.49 3.38 37.91
C LEU A 979 -15.51 3.71 36.80
N LYS A 980 -15.34 3.18 35.58
CA LYS A 980 -16.37 3.31 34.52
C LYS A 980 -17.68 2.63 34.96
N LEU A 981 -17.61 1.38 35.39
CA LEU A 981 -18.79 0.56 35.73
C LEU A 981 -19.54 1.07 36.97
N ALA A 982 -18.83 1.52 38.00
CA ALA A 982 -19.39 1.96 39.27
C ALA A 982 -19.77 3.45 39.33
N SER A 983 -19.41 4.25 38.32
CA SER A 983 -19.60 5.72 38.28
C SER A 983 -21.03 6.23 38.57
N GLY A 984 -22.06 5.41 38.35
CA GLY A 984 -23.46 5.73 38.63
C GLY A 984 -24.06 5.12 39.90
N TYR A 985 -23.29 4.40 40.72
CA TYR A 985 -23.82 3.68 41.88
C TYR A 985 -23.98 4.58 43.12
N PRO A 986 -25.17 4.64 43.76
CA PRO A 986 -25.36 5.39 45.00
C PRO A 986 -24.40 4.95 46.11
N GLY A 987 -23.74 5.91 46.76
CA GLY A 987 -22.80 5.66 47.86
C GLY A 987 -21.37 5.30 47.46
N LEU A 988 -21.05 5.27 46.16
CA LEU A 988 -19.72 4.97 45.63
C LEU A 988 -19.19 6.14 44.78
N SER A 989 -18.36 7.01 45.39
CA SER A 989 -17.62 8.05 44.67
C SER A 989 -16.29 7.53 44.11
N ARG A 990 -15.70 8.24 43.14
CA ARG A 990 -14.34 7.95 42.64
C ARG A 990 -13.31 7.88 43.78
N ASP A 991 -13.43 8.74 44.78
CA ASP A 991 -12.50 8.76 45.93
C ASP A 991 -12.68 7.55 46.85
N ILE A 992 -13.92 7.08 47.05
CA ILE A 992 -14.22 5.86 47.83
C ILE A 992 -13.64 4.64 47.11
N ILE A 993 -13.88 4.54 45.80
CA ILE A 993 -13.37 3.46 44.94
C ILE A 993 -11.83 3.47 44.92
N LEU A 994 -11.20 4.62 44.66
CA LEU A 994 -9.74 4.75 44.66
C LEU A 994 -9.14 4.44 46.04
N LYS A 995 -9.77 4.86 47.14
CA LYS A 995 -9.31 4.55 48.50
C LYS A 995 -9.34 3.04 48.79
N GLN A 996 -10.35 2.31 48.31
CA GLN A 996 -10.37 0.85 48.38
C GLN A 996 -9.25 0.24 47.53
N LEU A 997 -9.09 0.69 46.28
CA LEU A 997 -8.07 0.19 45.37
C LEU A 997 -6.64 0.45 45.89
N CYS A 998 -6.38 1.58 46.54
CA CYS A 998 -5.09 1.85 47.20
C CYS A 998 -4.85 0.85 48.35
N ALA A 999 -5.87 0.59 49.17
CA ALA A 999 -5.78 -0.37 50.26
C ALA A 999 -5.59 -1.82 49.77
N GLU A 1000 -6.11 -2.19 48.59
CA GLU A 1000 -5.92 -3.52 47.98
C GLU A 1000 -4.57 -3.67 47.27
N TYR A 1001 -4.15 -2.67 46.48
CA TYR A 1001 -3.08 -2.81 45.48
C TYR A 1001 -1.87 -1.87 45.67
N GLY A 1002 -1.94 -0.87 46.55
CA GLY A 1002 -0.87 0.08 46.85
C GLY A 1002 -1.25 1.56 46.61
N ASP A 1003 -0.60 2.48 47.32
CA ASP A 1003 -0.94 3.92 47.30
C ASP A 1003 -0.58 4.66 45.99
N ASP A 1004 -0.02 3.97 44.99
CA ASP A 1004 0.38 4.55 43.70
C ASP A 1004 -0.63 4.34 42.55
N ILE A 1005 -1.75 3.65 42.83
CA ILE A 1005 -2.85 3.43 41.88
C ILE A 1005 -3.41 4.74 41.29
N PRO A 1006 -3.62 5.84 42.04
CA PRO A 1006 -4.09 7.10 41.46
C PRO A 1006 -3.13 7.67 40.41
N GLN A 1007 -1.82 7.52 40.61
CA GLN A 1007 -0.76 7.99 39.72
C GLN A 1007 -0.65 7.10 38.47
N LYS A 1008 -0.72 5.77 38.65
CA LYS A 1008 -0.77 4.80 37.53
C LYS A 1008 -2.01 5.01 36.67
N LEU A 1009 -3.18 5.17 37.28
CA LEU A 1009 -4.45 5.46 36.59
C LEU A 1009 -4.40 6.83 35.87
N ALA A 1010 -3.96 7.89 36.54
CA ALA A 1010 -3.84 9.22 35.91
C ALA A 1010 -2.76 9.27 34.82
N LYS A 1011 -1.88 8.27 34.71
CA LYS A 1011 -1.06 8.05 33.52
C LYS A 1011 -1.88 7.35 32.42
N LEU A 1012 -2.52 6.22 32.72
CA LEU A 1012 -3.36 5.48 31.75
C LEU A 1012 -4.47 6.36 31.12
N GLU A 1013 -5.09 7.25 31.91
CA GLU A 1013 -6.11 8.20 31.45
C GLU A 1013 -5.55 9.31 30.54
N ARG A 1014 -4.25 9.65 30.65
CA ARG A 1014 -3.57 10.62 29.77
C ARG A 1014 -3.01 9.98 28.51
N ASP A 1015 -2.52 8.75 28.60
CA ASP A 1015 -1.91 8.01 27.48
C ASP A 1015 -2.97 7.52 26.46
N LYS A 1016 -4.26 7.79 26.68
CA LYS A 1016 -5.38 7.31 25.86
C LYS A 1016 -5.87 8.31 24.80
N PRO A 1017 -5.77 7.99 23.49
CA PRO A 1017 -6.43 8.76 22.45
C PRO A 1017 -7.95 8.52 22.50
N GLY A 1018 -8.73 9.57 22.74
CA GLY A 1018 -10.21 9.56 22.69
C GLY A 1018 -10.93 10.12 23.92
N GLY A 1019 -10.23 10.31 25.05
CA GLY A 1019 -10.79 10.96 26.24
C GLY A 1019 -11.88 10.16 26.98
N ILE A 1020 -12.59 10.85 27.87
CA ILE A 1020 -13.60 10.28 28.78
C ILE A 1020 -14.84 9.87 27.98
N GLY A 1021 -15.04 8.55 27.81
CA GLY A 1021 -16.14 7.96 27.04
C GLY A 1021 -15.69 6.83 26.10
N SER A 1022 -14.38 6.71 25.85
CA SER A 1022 -13.76 5.63 25.10
C SER A 1022 -13.95 4.24 25.74
N ASP A 1023 -13.58 3.19 24.99
CA ASP A 1023 -13.43 1.84 25.55
C ASP A 1023 -12.31 1.82 26.60
N THR A 1024 -12.57 1.11 27.70
CA THR A 1024 -11.52 0.72 28.65
C THR A 1024 -10.54 -0.24 28.00
N LEU A 1025 -9.36 -0.43 28.59
CA LEU A 1025 -8.43 -1.43 28.08
C LEU A 1025 -9.01 -2.85 28.20
N ILE A 1026 -9.86 -3.11 29.19
CA ILE A 1026 -10.55 -4.39 29.39
C ILE A 1026 -11.64 -4.62 28.33
N GLU A 1027 -12.46 -3.61 28.01
CA GLU A 1027 -13.44 -3.69 26.91
C GLU A 1027 -12.73 -3.84 25.55
N SER A 1028 -11.61 -3.14 25.35
CA SER A 1028 -10.79 -3.27 24.13
C SER A 1028 -10.23 -4.69 23.98
N PHE A 1029 -9.64 -5.24 25.05
CA PHE A 1029 -9.11 -6.60 25.11
C PHE A 1029 -10.21 -7.63 24.86
N ALA A 1030 -11.38 -7.47 25.49
CA ALA A 1030 -12.54 -8.33 25.31
C ALA A 1030 -13.09 -8.31 23.88
N LYS A 1031 -13.27 -7.13 23.27
CA LYS A 1031 -13.69 -7.01 21.86
C LYS A 1031 -12.71 -7.70 20.92
N ASN A 1032 -11.41 -7.56 21.16
CA ASN A 1032 -10.38 -8.24 20.37
C ASN A 1032 -10.44 -9.77 20.57
N PHE A 1033 -10.67 -10.25 21.80
CA PHE A 1033 -10.86 -11.68 22.08
C PHE A 1033 -12.11 -12.26 21.40
N SER A 1034 -13.28 -11.62 21.51
CA SER A 1034 -14.50 -12.10 20.83
C SER A 1034 -14.41 -12.06 19.31
N ARG A 1035 -13.63 -11.12 18.75
CA ARG A 1035 -13.29 -11.13 17.31
C ARG A 1035 -12.35 -12.28 16.97
N SER A 1036 -11.40 -12.61 17.86
CA SER A 1036 -10.34 -13.57 17.60
C SER A 1036 -10.55 -14.98 18.14
N GLU A 1037 -11.68 -15.31 18.78
CA GLU A 1037 -12.02 -16.69 19.20
C GLU A 1037 -12.04 -17.69 18.01
N TYR A 1038 -12.22 -17.19 16.78
CA TYR A 1038 -12.08 -17.98 15.53
C TYR A 1038 -10.65 -18.07 14.95
N GLN A 1039 -9.69 -17.27 15.43
CA GLN A 1039 -8.34 -17.13 14.82
C GLN A 1039 -7.16 -17.14 15.81
N SER A 1040 -7.19 -16.43 16.95
CA SER A 1040 -6.03 -16.38 17.88
C SER A 1040 -5.74 -17.71 18.56
N LEU A 1041 -6.76 -18.51 18.89
CA LEU A 1041 -6.56 -19.89 19.33
C LEU A 1041 -5.94 -20.77 18.24
N ARG A 1042 -6.18 -20.43 16.96
CA ARG A 1042 -5.59 -21.10 15.79
C ARG A 1042 -4.13 -20.70 15.58
N MET A 1043 -3.77 -19.41 15.71
CA MET A 1043 -2.36 -18.99 15.71
C MET A 1043 -1.53 -19.64 16.84
N LEU A 1044 -2.16 -20.04 17.94
CA LEU A 1044 -1.52 -20.80 19.02
C LEU A 1044 -1.52 -22.32 18.78
N SER A 1045 -2.44 -22.89 17.99
CA SER A 1045 -2.38 -24.30 17.57
C SER A 1045 -1.38 -24.55 16.44
N ASP A 1046 -1.20 -23.56 15.57
CA ASP A 1046 -0.45 -23.69 14.31
C ASP A 1046 1.07 -23.46 14.51
N ILE A 1047 1.52 -23.37 15.77
CA ILE A 1047 2.94 -23.41 16.14
C ILE A 1047 3.50 -24.81 15.79
N PRO A 1048 4.46 -24.95 14.85
CA PRO A 1048 4.78 -26.25 14.27
C PRO A 1048 5.24 -27.30 15.28
N LEU A 1049 4.38 -28.28 15.56
CA LEU A 1049 4.72 -29.51 16.27
C LEU A 1049 5.55 -30.42 15.36
N ASN A 1050 6.80 -30.03 15.10
CA ASN A 1050 7.76 -30.86 14.38
C ASN A 1050 7.86 -32.24 15.07
N GLY A 1051 7.44 -33.27 14.33
CA GLY A 1051 7.15 -34.61 14.84
C GLY A 1051 5.94 -35.21 14.13
N THR A 1052 6.19 -36.00 13.08
CA THR A 1052 5.17 -36.61 12.22
C THR A 1052 4.14 -37.46 12.98
N GLY A 1053 2.86 -37.08 12.93
CA GLY A 1053 1.76 -37.97 13.34
C GLY A 1053 0.43 -37.27 13.66
N MET A 1054 -0.61 -37.59 12.87
CA MET A 1054 -2.04 -37.32 13.09
C MET A 1054 -2.50 -35.86 13.30
N VAL A 1055 -3.14 -35.30 12.26
CA VAL A 1055 -4.20 -34.30 12.42
C VAL A 1055 -5.50 -34.90 11.87
N LEU A 1056 -6.38 -35.35 12.76
CA LEU A 1056 -7.80 -35.57 12.51
C LEU A 1056 -8.55 -35.48 13.86
N VAL A 1057 -9.86 -35.21 13.81
CA VAL A 1057 -10.73 -34.96 14.99
C VAL A 1057 -10.47 -33.61 15.68
N CYS A 1058 -11.04 -32.56 15.10
CA CYS A 1058 -11.77 -31.51 15.83
C CYS A 1058 -12.67 -30.75 14.83
N ARG A 1059 -13.82 -31.36 14.50
CA ARG A 1059 -14.88 -30.72 13.68
C ARG A 1059 -16.24 -31.35 13.97
N ILE A 1060 -16.81 -31.00 15.12
CA ILE A 1060 -18.23 -31.07 15.48
C ILE A 1060 -18.54 -29.71 16.10
#